data_AF-A0A9P3PE51-F1
#
_entry.id   AF-A0A9P3PE51-F1
#
_cell.length_a   1.000
_cell.length_b   1.000
_cell.length_c   1.000
_cell.angle_alpha   90.00
_cell.angle_beta   90.00
_cell.angle_gamma   90.00
#
_symmetry.space_group_name_H-M   'P 1'
#
loop_
_entity.id
_entity.type
_entity.pdbx_description
1 polymer ?
#
loop_
_entity_poly.entity_id
_entity_poly.type
_entity_poly.pdbx_seq_one_letter_code
_entity_poly.pdbx_strand_id
1 'polypeptide(L)'
;MSTDPQAASNPAHDIPVSVLDDRLTFPPFPQPPPGVTIIPFKDFKERGIQMFATGEEDDVERDGLGIPTVELRVRHNTDACKTDTKRKRKPKAGPTGSSAPRKEWWEVWMENEDLKMTGPYNPHISALDRLYEAAADFKKMRAWPGGALGIAAIWDQFRLFVGLLSNTPVWTRTDKLQQESDTDSDSNDEAEFEEQKTAELDAQSERKPGPGKFQPRPRARPPYALYGVEPIPVSSDEEVRHLLNSENARREEQMVEFLNDPEEKLKIFLSSYIRKQGLVWHDPNLVNIPRLLGFFIRFLIRNRVFPEIEFDKALQRSLAVIELAQKELILTSKIAKQIPDDFHRACRACWGQKADGYKPIPAVEPEKKPDSEQPRDLAGGEPDAKRPKLDTEHGEAAKRDDAQAAVDRFEAELKAANVEVIKVDDDLMKDAEKLQVIKDNLNPDIDALPTWAKSDDWPRASNDAGSGWGRSDSGWGNGPEGWGTNTDGDAAPSWGTNDSADPDPWAPIPVDWGPPVVHSLLPMLGPTALPLTHTGGIVECSVRRVKSFAAPPAPGTLPKSPVVASGEEDPDAVDVELERRFAKVVLAPWPGWDRASDEMPHMAQPRILETSRGPIRGVVKADGRVEPLPAGTEPEPVQEGVIPHDPFNDDITLLVEPELVPLLSPKLGVGGTFVQIARGQDFASAGDKKKKKKKAKSKKSSTRYWYIEELLLTLPSYHT
;
A
#
# COMPACT_ATOMS: atom_id res chain seq x y z
N MET A 1 -12.59 3.85 -64.42
CA MET A 1 -12.50 2.38 -64.28
C MET A 1 -12.24 2.11 -62.82
N SER A 2 -13.31 1.95 -62.04
CA SER A 2 -13.26 1.72 -60.59
C SER A 2 -12.87 0.28 -60.31
N THR A 3 -11.92 0.10 -59.40
CA THR A 3 -11.54 -1.17 -58.80
C THR A 3 -12.10 -1.22 -57.39
N ASP A 4 -13.08 -2.10 -57.19
CA ASP A 4 -13.58 -2.54 -55.88
C ASP A 4 -12.54 -3.39 -55.12
N PRO A 5 -12.46 -3.31 -53.79
CA PRO A 5 -11.80 -4.31 -52.97
C PRO A 5 -12.80 -5.33 -52.42
N GLN A 6 -12.51 -6.61 -52.67
CA GLN A 6 -13.20 -7.76 -52.07
C GLN A 6 -12.90 -7.87 -50.57
N ALA A 7 -13.94 -7.81 -49.75
CA ALA A 7 -13.91 -8.18 -48.34
C ALA A 7 -14.04 -9.70 -48.17
N ALA A 8 -13.15 -10.28 -47.36
CA ALA A 8 -13.17 -11.67 -46.96
C ALA A 8 -14.31 -11.93 -45.96
N SER A 9 -15.15 -12.92 -46.26
CA SER A 9 -16.21 -13.41 -45.38
C SER A 9 -15.67 -14.44 -44.38
N ASN A 10 -15.80 -14.14 -43.09
CA ASN A 10 -15.68 -15.12 -42.00
C ASN A 10 -17.01 -15.87 -41.87
N PRO A 11 -17.02 -17.21 -41.69
CA PRO A 11 -18.23 -17.95 -41.38
C PRO A 11 -18.58 -17.74 -39.91
N ALA A 12 -19.66 -16.98 -39.66
CA ALA A 12 -20.28 -16.90 -38.36
C ALA A 12 -20.94 -18.25 -38.04
N HIS A 13 -20.52 -18.89 -36.95
CA HIS A 13 -21.31 -19.92 -36.29
C HIS A 13 -22.47 -19.22 -35.57
N ASP A 14 -23.63 -19.22 -36.21
CA ASP A 14 -24.91 -18.90 -35.57
C ASP A 14 -25.22 -19.97 -34.52
N ILE A 15 -24.88 -19.67 -33.26
CA ILE A 15 -25.52 -20.32 -32.11
C ILE A 15 -26.78 -19.48 -31.84
N PRO A 16 -27.99 -20.03 -32.01
CA PRO A 16 -29.20 -19.30 -31.68
C PRO A 16 -29.20 -19.03 -30.17
N VAL A 17 -28.97 -17.77 -29.81
CA VAL A 17 -29.21 -17.25 -28.47
C VAL A 17 -30.73 -17.32 -28.27
N SER A 18 -31.20 -18.41 -27.67
CA SER A 18 -32.57 -18.49 -27.17
C SER A 18 -32.69 -17.43 -26.08
N VAL A 19 -33.32 -16.31 -26.45
CA VAL A 19 -33.85 -15.34 -25.49
C VAL A 19 -34.77 -16.13 -24.57
N LEU A 20 -34.27 -16.46 -23.37
CA LEU A 20 -35.12 -16.94 -22.29
C LEU A 20 -35.97 -15.74 -21.89
N ASP A 21 -37.15 -15.65 -22.50
CA ASP A 21 -38.25 -14.88 -21.94
C ASP A 21 -38.50 -15.45 -20.53
N ASP A 22 -38.05 -14.72 -19.51
CA ASP A 22 -38.33 -14.96 -18.08
C ASP A 22 -39.83 -14.82 -17.71
N ARG A 23 -40.71 -14.94 -18.71
CA ARG A 23 -42.15 -15.03 -18.53
C ARG A 23 -42.55 -16.50 -18.49
N LEU A 24 -42.53 -17.06 -17.29
CA LEU A 24 -43.23 -18.30 -16.94
C LEU A 24 -44.73 -18.16 -17.30
N THR A 25 -45.07 -18.49 -18.54
CA THR A 25 -46.45 -18.58 -19.01
C THR A 25 -46.88 -20.03 -18.90
N PHE A 26 -47.54 -20.36 -17.79
CA PHE A 26 -48.27 -21.62 -17.65
C PHE A 26 -49.59 -21.50 -18.41
N PRO A 27 -49.98 -22.45 -19.29
CA PRO A 27 -49.47 -23.82 -19.51
C PRO A 27 -48.52 -24.00 -20.73
N PRO A 28 -47.75 -25.12 -20.81
CA PRO A 28 -47.90 -26.37 -20.06
C PRO A 28 -47.12 -26.42 -18.73
N PHE A 29 -47.70 -27.07 -17.72
CA PHE A 29 -47.04 -27.34 -16.44
C PHE A 29 -45.94 -28.40 -16.60
N PRO A 30 -44.81 -28.31 -15.86
CA PRO A 30 -43.77 -29.33 -15.86
C PRO A 30 -44.33 -30.68 -15.39
N GLN A 31 -43.87 -31.76 -16.01
CA GLN A 31 -44.24 -33.11 -15.59
C GLN A 31 -43.57 -33.47 -14.24
N PRO A 32 -44.24 -34.24 -13.36
CA PRO A 32 -43.65 -34.70 -12.10
C PRO A 32 -42.36 -35.50 -12.31
N PRO A 33 -41.37 -35.36 -11.41
CA PRO A 33 -40.17 -36.19 -11.42
C PRO A 33 -40.49 -37.70 -11.34
N PRO A 34 -39.66 -38.57 -11.93
CA PRO A 34 -39.86 -40.03 -11.86
C PRO A 34 -39.92 -40.52 -10.41
N GLY A 35 -40.98 -41.25 -10.05
CA GLY A 35 -41.19 -41.79 -8.69
C GLY A 35 -41.93 -40.86 -7.73
N VAL A 36 -42.30 -39.63 -8.14
CA VAL A 36 -43.07 -38.70 -7.32
C VAL A 36 -44.54 -38.72 -7.74
N THR A 37 -45.42 -39.19 -6.85
CA THR A 37 -46.87 -39.12 -7.05
C THR A 37 -47.40 -37.79 -6.54
N ILE A 38 -47.84 -36.91 -7.45
CA ILE A 38 -48.55 -35.68 -7.06
C ILE A 38 -49.95 -36.06 -6.60
N ILE A 39 -50.26 -35.77 -5.34
CA ILE A 39 -51.60 -36.00 -4.78
C ILE A 39 -52.49 -34.82 -5.20
N PRO A 40 -53.61 -35.04 -5.90
CA PRO A 40 -54.57 -33.98 -6.20
C PRO A 40 -55.11 -33.35 -4.91
N PHE A 41 -55.39 -32.05 -4.91
CA PHE A 41 -55.92 -31.34 -3.73
C PHE A 41 -57.18 -31.99 -3.13
N LYS A 42 -58.03 -32.61 -3.95
CA LYS A 42 -59.22 -33.36 -3.49
C LYS A 42 -58.88 -34.59 -2.62
N ASP A 43 -57.70 -35.15 -2.81
CA ASP A 43 -57.21 -36.35 -2.12
C ASP A 43 -56.24 -35.98 -0.99
N PHE A 44 -55.90 -34.69 -0.86
CA PHE A 44 -55.10 -34.16 0.25
C PHE A 44 -55.93 -34.17 1.54
N LYS A 45 -55.43 -34.88 2.55
CA LYS A 45 -55.98 -34.85 3.91
C LYS A 45 -55.08 -33.99 4.76
N GLU A 46 -55.61 -32.87 5.25
CA GLU A 46 -54.92 -32.00 6.19
C GLU A 46 -54.47 -32.81 7.40
N ARG A 47 -53.15 -32.92 7.59
CA ARG A 47 -52.55 -33.47 8.80
C ARG A 47 -51.94 -32.29 9.55
N GLY A 48 -52.55 -31.91 10.68
CA GLY A 48 -52.05 -30.83 11.52
C GLY A 48 -50.67 -31.15 12.13
N ILE A 49 -50.07 -30.19 12.80
CA ILE A 49 -48.83 -30.38 13.57
C ILE A 49 -49.08 -31.30 14.78
N GLN A 50 -48.09 -32.11 15.18
CA GLN A 50 -48.19 -32.91 16.39
C GLN A 50 -48.16 -32.00 17.63
N MET A 51 -49.27 -31.98 18.38
CA MET A 51 -49.42 -31.13 19.57
C MET A 51 -48.68 -31.64 20.80
N PHE A 52 -48.37 -32.93 20.85
CA PHE A 52 -47.74 -33.60 21.99
C PHE A 52 -46.54 -34.41 21.50
N ALA A 53 -45.32 -33.96 21.81
CA ALA A 53 -44.13 -34.75 21.58
C ALA A 53 -44.15 -35.97 22.53
N THR A 54 -44.24 -37.18 21.97
CA THR A 54 -44.36 -38.43 22.75
C THR A 54 -43.01 -38.97 23.27
N GLY A 55 -41.98 -38.13 23.41
CA GLY A 55 -40.67 -38.54 23.92
C GLY A 55 -39.93 -37.37 24.56
N GLU A 56 -39.28 -37.61 25.70
CA GLU A 56 -38.59 -36.59 26.51
C GLU A 56 -37.30 -36.03 25.88
N GLU A 57 -36.86 -36.54 24.72
CA GLU A 57 -35.50 -36.26 24.21
C GLU A 57 -35.41 -35.38 22.95
N ASP A 58 -36.50 -35.12 22.22
CA ASP A 58 -36.43 -34.28 21.00
C ASP A 58 -37.42 -33.11 21.05
N ASP A 59 -36.91 -31.90 21.35
CA ASP A 59 -37.61 -30.59 21.27
C ASP A 59 -37.90 -30.14 19.81
N VAL A 60 -37.96 -31.08 18.86
CA VAL A 60 -38.14 -30.81 17.43
C VAL A 60 -39.62 -30.93 17.09
N GLU A 61 -40.22 -29.80 16.70
CA GLU A 61 -41.60 -29.76 16.20
C GLU A 61 -41.71 -30.64 14.94
N ARG A 62 -42.70 -31.53 14.91
CA ARG A 62 -42.95 -32.48 13.81
C ARG A 62 -44.36 -32.29 13.28
N ASP A 63 -44.54 -32.44 11.97
CA ASP A 63 -45.86 -32.44 11.34
C ASP A 63 -46.68 -33.71 11.70
N GLY A 64 -47.92 -33.79 11.22
CA GLY A 64 -48.79 -34.95 11.46
C GLY A 64 -48.36 -36.25 10.77
N LEU A 65 -47.23 -36.24 10.06
CA LEU A 65 -46.54 -37.40 9.50
C LEU A 65 -45.26 -37.76 10.26
N GLY A 66 -44.90 -37.00 11.30
CA GLY A 66 -43.67 -37.20 12.08
C GLY A 66 -42.43 -36.59 11.42
N ILE A 67 -42.59 -35.75 10.40
CA ILE A 67 -41.51 -35.08 9.68
C ILE A 67 -41.13 -33.80 10.46
N PRO A 68 -39.83 -33.57 10.76
CA PRO A 68 -39.38 -32.34 11.39
C PRO A 68 -39.80 -31.10 10.59
N THR A 69 -40.46 -30.15 11.25
CA THR A 69 -40.79 -28.87 10.63
C THR A 69 -39.54 -28.00 10.51
N VAL A 70 -39.35 -27.34 9.37
CA VAL A 70 -38.24 -26.41 9.16
C VAL A 70 -38.70 -25.01 9.57
N GLU A 71 -37.94 -24.36 10.46
CA GLU A 71 -38.22 -22.98 10.86
C GLU A 71 -38.11 -22.05 9.64
N LEU A 72 -39.14 -21.24 9.38
CA LEU A 72 -39.09 -20.23 8.32
C LEU A 72 -38.02 -19.19 8.65
N ARG A 73 -37.23 -18.81 7.63
CA ARG A 73 -36.14 -17.81 7.78
C ARG A 73 -36.65 -16.45 8.27
N VAL A 74 -37.91 -16.11 7.97
CA VAL A 74 -38.58 -14.89 8.39
C VAL A 74 -39.70 -15.26 9.35
N ARG A 75 -39.57 -14.84 10.61
CA ARG A 75 -40.65 -14.97 11.60
C ARG A 75 -41.71 -13.92 11.32
N HIS A 76 -42.93 -14.36 11.00
CA HIS A 76 -44.06 -13.45 10.86
C HIS A 76 -44.70 -13.18 12.22
N ASN A 77 -45.28 -11.99 12.40
CA ASN A 77 -45.92 -11.61 13.67
C ASN A 77 -47.13 -12.49 14.04
N THR A 78 -47.69 -13.20 13.05
CA THR A 78 -48.78 -14.17 13.20
C THR A 78 -48.29 -15.59 13.51
N ASP A 79 -46.98 -15.81 13.48
CA ASP A 79 -46.34 -17.11 13.71
C ASP A 79 -46.19 -17.38 15.21
N ALA A 80 -47.34 -17.52 15.88
CA ALA A 80 -47.40 -17.99 17.24
C ALA A 80 -47.36 -19.52 17.22
N CYS A 81 -46.32 -20.09 17.84
CA CYS A 81 -46.21 -21.54 18.04
C CYS A 81 -47.49 -22.04 18.72
N LYS A 82 -48.27 -22.85 18.00
CA LYS A 82 -49.58 -23.35 18.47
C LYS A 82 -49.44 -24.46 19.50
N THR A 83 -48.25 -25.00 19.67
CA THR A 83 -47.92 -25.93 20.73
C THR A 83 -47.52 -25.12 21.96
N ASP A 84 -48.33 -25.21 23.02
CA ASP A 84 -48.08 -24.62 24.34
C ASP A 84 -46.90 -25.30 25.08
N THR A 85 -45.95 -25.86 24.32
CA THR A 85 -44.65 -26.29 24.80
C THR A 85 -43.92 -25.05 25.26
N LYS A 86 -44.11 -24.71 26.53
CA LYS A 86 -43.32 -23.73 27.25
C LYS A 86 -41.86 -24.17 27.15
N ARG A 87 -41.16 -23.73 26.09
CA ARG A 87 -39.70 -23.76 26.03
C ARG A 87 -39.25 -22.96 27.24
N LYS A 88 -38.95 -23.65 28.34
CA LYS A 88 -38.19 -23.11 29.46
C LYS A 88 -36.97 -22.51 28.77
N ARG A 89 -36.91 -21.19 28.68
CA ARG A 89 -35.70 -20.47 28.29
C ARG A 89 -34.68 -20.83 29.35
N LYS A 90 -33.96 -21.95 29.16
CA LYS A 90 -32.71 -22.19 29.86
C LYS A 90 -31.88 -20.94 29.55
N PRO A 91 -31.43 -20.18 30.57
CA PRO A 91 -30.49 -19.10 30.32
C PRO A 91 -29.37 -19.70 29.46
N LYS A 92 -29.00 -19.03 28.37
CA LYS A 92 -27.85 -19.39 27.54
C LYS A 92 -26.59 -19.32 28.41
N ALA A 93 -26.37 -20.31 29.27
CA ALA A 93 -25.03 -20.76 29.59
C ALA A 93 -24.50 -21.26 28.25
N GLY A 94 -23.66 -20.45 27.61
CA GLY A 94 -23.01 -20.84 26.38
C GLY A 94 -22.38 -22.22 26.58
N PRO A 95 -22.46 -23.13 25.61
CA PRO A 95 -21.83 -24.44 25.70
C PRO A 95 -20.32 -24.24 25.86
N THR A 96 -19.85 -24.27 27.10
CA THR A 96 -18.45 -24.49 27.47
C THR A 96 -18.10 -25.91 27.03
N GLY A 97 -17.67 -26.09 25.79
CA GLY A 97 -17.19 -27.40 25.36
C GLY A 97 -16.88 -27.58 23.88
N SER A 98 -17.44 -26.79 22.98
CA SER A 98 -17.05 -26.84 21.55
C SER A 98 -16.95 -25.44 21.01
N SER A 99 -15.75 -24.86 21.03
CA SER A 99 -15.47 -23.61 20.35
C SER A 99 -15.60 -23.85 18.85
N ALA A 100 -16.81 -23.71 18.32
CA ALA A 100 -16.98 -23.52 16.89
C ALA A 100 -16.01 -22.40 16.48
N PRO A 101 -15.24 -22.58 15.39
CA PRO A 101 -14.27 -21.58 14.96
C PRO A 101 -14.99 -20.23 14.89
N ARG A 102 -14.42 -19.21 15.54
CA ARG A 102 -14.99 -17.87 15.50
C ARG A 102 -15.02 -17.46 14.03
N LYS A 103 -16.23 -17.27 13.49
CA LYS A 103 -16.40 -16.81 12.12
C LYS A 103 -15.67 -15.48 11.96
N GLU A 104 -15.03 -15.33 10.82
CA GLU A 104 -14.36 -14.09 10.48
C GLU A 104 -15.38 -12.97 10.28
N TRP A 105 -14.97 -11.72 10.48
CA TRP A 105 -15.87 -10.56 10.42
C TRP A 105 -16.65 -10.46 9.10
N TRP A 106 -15.99 -10.84 8.00
CA TRP A 106 -16.55 -10.78 6.66
C TRP A 106 -17.51 -11.93 6.37
N GLU A 107 -17.34 -13.09 7.00
CA GLU A 107 -18.31 -14.20 6.90
C GLU A 107 -19.62 -13.80 7.57
N VAL A 108 -19.52 -13.20 8.76
CA VAL A 108 -20.67 -12.66 9.50
C VAL A 108 -21.41 -11.59 8.68
N TRP A 109 -20.67 -10.75 7.94
CA TRP A 109 -21.28 -9.77 7.05
C TRP A 109 -21.94 -10.45 5.85
N MET A 110 -21.25 -11.37 5.18
CA MET A 110 -21.76 -12.09 4.01
C MET A 110 -23.08 -12.81 4.29
N GLU A 111 -23.23 -13.47 5.44
CA GLU A 111 -24.46 -14.19 5.84
C GLU A 111 -25.68 -13.29 5.99
N ASN A 112 -25.46 -12.02 6.34
CA ASN A 112 -26.51 -11.06 6.64
C ASN A 112 -26.65 -9.98 5.58
N GLU A 113 -25.81 -10.00 4.54
CA GLU A 113 -25.71 -8.93 3.57
C GLU A 113 -27.03 -8.79 2.81
N ASP A 114 -27.57 -9.89 2.28
CA ASP A 114 -28.83 -9.93 1.51
C ASP A 114 -30.03 -9.33 2.25
N LEU A 115 -30.04 -9.42 3.59
CA LEU A 115 -31.12 -8.91 4.43
C LEU A 115 -31.05 -7.39 4.64
N LYS A 116 -29.90 -6.78 4.39
CA LYS A 116 -29.66 -5.34 4.62
C LYS A 116 -30.00 -4.54 3.37
N MET A 117 -31.30 -4.40 3.10
CA MET A 117 -31.79 -3.43 2.11
C MET A 117 -32.19 -2.15 2.84
N THR A 118 -31.56 -1.04 2.49
CA THR A 118 -32.12 0.29 2.75
C THR A 118 -33.32 0.47 1.82
N GLY A 119 -34.31 1.26 2.23
CA GLY A 119 -35.37 1.68 1.31
C GLY A 119 -34.78 2.36 0.05
N PRO A 120 -35.60 2.57 -0.99
CA PRO A 120 -35.12 3.25 -2.19
C PRO A 120 -34.61 4.66 -1.84
N TYR A 121 -33.40 4.99 -2.29
CA TYR A 121 -32.85 6.34 -2.16
C TYR A 121 -33.65 7.30 -3.04
N ASN A 122 -33.87 8.52 -2.55
CA ASN A 122 -34.68 9.50 -3.28
C ASN A 122 -33.93 9.98 -4.54
N PRO A 123 -34.46 9.75 -5.76
CA PRO A 123 -33.79 10.11 -6.99
C PRO A 123 -33.70 11.63 -7.22
N HIS A 124 -34.42 12.44 -6.44
CA HIS A 124 -34.44 13.89 -6.55
C HIS A 124 -33.34 14.59 -5.74
N ILE A 125 -32.60 13.87 -4.90
CA ILE A 125 -31.44 14.41 -4.16
C ILE A 125 -30.18 14.25 -5.03
N SER A 126 -29.21 15.14 -4.86
CA SER A 126 -27.95 15.09 -5.59
C SER A 126 -27.24 13.73 -5.43
N ALA A 127 -26.49 13.31 -6.44
CA ALA A 127 -25.71 12.06 -6.36
C ALA A 127 -24.68 12.09 -5.21
N LEU A 128 -24.14 13.27 -4.88
CA LEU A 128 -23.22 13.45 -3.77
C LEU A 128 -23.88 13.16 -2.42
N ASP A 129 -25.07 13.72 -2.20
CA ASP A 129 -25.82 13.49 -0.95
C ASP A 129 -26.25 12.03 -0.83
N ARG A 130 -26.70 11.40 -1.93
CA ARG A 130 -27.03 9.97 -1.95
C ARG A 130 -25.81 9.11 -1.60
N LEU A 131 -24.61 9.47 -2.09
CA LEU A 131 -23.37 8.77 -1.73
C LEU A 131 -23.06 8.93 -0.23
N TYR A 132 -23.27 10.12 0.32
CA TYR A 132 -23.05 10.41 1.74
C TYR A 132 -24.03 9.64 2.64
N GLU A 133 -25.34 9.69 2.33
CA GLU A 133 -26.38 8.90 2.99
C GLU A 133 -26.06 7.41 2.93
N ALA A 134 -25.69 6.90 1.75
CA ALA A 134 -25.33 5.50 1.58
C ALA A 134 -24.10 5.08 2.40
N ALA A 135 -23.09 5.95 2.52
CA ALA A 135 -21.94 5.68 3.36
C ALA A 135 -22.29 5.64 4.86
N ALA A 136 -23.18 6.53 5.31
CA ALA A 136 -23.68 6.55 6.69
C ALA A 136 -24.51 5.29 7.00
N ASP A 137 -25.42 4.91 6.09
CA ASP A 137 -26.22 3.69 6.21
C ASP A 137 -25.35 2.43 6.16
N PHE A 138 -24.33 2.41 5.29
CA PHE A 138 -23.38 1.32 5.22
C PHE A 138 -22.70 1.06 6.57
N LYS A 139 -22.32 2.13 7.28
CA LYS A 139 -21.73 2.07 8.62
C LYS A 139 -22.76 1.66 9.68
N LYS A 140 -23.96 2.25 9.66
CA LYS A 140 -25.02 2.03 10.68
C LYS A 140 -25.59 0.61 10.65
N MET A 141 -25.72 0.00 9.47
CA MET A 141 -26.35 -1.32 9.30
C MET A 141 -25.44 -2.52 9.63
N ARG A 142 -24.21 -2.29 10.10
CA ARG A 142 -23.22 -3.35 10.31
C ARG A 142 -22.64 -3.29 11.71
N ALA A 143 -22.50 -4.47 12.31
CA ALA A 143 -21.65 -4.63 13.48
C ALA A 143 -20.20 -4.60 12.99
N TRP A 144 -19.49 -3.53 13.33
CA TRP A 144 -18.08 -3.39 12.99
C TRP A 144 -17.24 -4.31 13.87
N PRO A 145 -16.23 -5.00 13.31
CA PRO A 145 -15.34 -5.80 14.13
C PRO A 145 -14.58 -4.93 15.12
N GLY A 146 -14.12 -5.55 16.22
CA GLY A 146 -13.37 -4.86 17.25
C GLY A 146 -12.10 -4.18 16.72
N GLY A 147 -11.63 -3.16 17.44
CA GLY A 147 -10.54 -2.28 17.01
C GLY A 147 -9.23 -2.98 16.65
N ALA A 148 -8.98 -4.19 17.16
CA ALA A 148 -7.78 -4.98 16.88
C ALA A 148 -7.58 -5.26 15.38
N LEU A 149 -8.64 -5.37 14.59
CA LEU A 149 -8.54 -5.63 13.15
C LEU A 149 -8.36 -4.35 12.31
N GLY A 150 -8.50 -3.16 12.90
CA GLY A 150 -8.33 -1.89 12.21
C GLY A 150 -9.33 -1.59 11.09
N ILE A 151 -10.39 -2.38 10.91
CA ILE A 151 -11.33 -2.25 9.78
C ILE A 151 -12.02 -0.89 9.74
N ALA A 152 -12.37 -0.33 10.90
CA ALA A 152 -12.93 1.02 10.99
C ALA A 152 -11.94 2.10 10.54
N ALA A 153 -10.66 1.96 10.90
CA ALA A 153 -9.62 2.89 10.46
C ALA A 153 -9.40 2.78 8.94
N ILE A 154 -9.39 1.56 8.39
CA ILE A 154 -9.32 1.34 6.93
C ILE A 154 -10.50 2.02 6.23
N TRP A 155 -11.71 1.91 6.78
CA TRP A 155 -12.89 2.57 6.23
C TRP A 155 -12.74 4.09 6.23
N ASP A 156 -12.25 4.66 7.33
CA ASP A 156 -12.03 6.11 7.43
C ASP A 156 -10.94 6.59 6.45
N GLN A 157 -9.89 5.79 6.19
CA GLN A 157 -8.89 6.09 5.14
C GLN A 157 -9.53 6.12 3.75
N PHE A 158 -10.41 5.18 3.43
CA PHE A 158 -11.15 5.22 2.17
C PHE A 158 -12.05 6.46 2.09
N ARG A 159 -12.77 6.78 3.18
CA ARG A 159 -13.64 7.97 3.23
C ARG A 159 -12.87 9.27 3.06
N LEU A 160 -11.70 9.40 3.66
CA LEU A 160 -10.81 10.56 3.46
C LEU A 160 -10.37 10.67 2.01
N PHE A 161 -10.05 9.54 1.36
CA PHE A 161 -9.63 9.53 -0.04
C PHE A 161 -10.74 9.96 -1.02
N VAL A 162 -11.96 9.47 -0.84
CA VAL A 162 -13.09 9.79 -1.74
C VAL A 162 -13.87 11.05 -1.36
N GLY A 163 -13.47 11.77 -0.30
CA GLY A 163 -14.19 12.95 0.18
C GLY A 163 -15.47 12.67 1.00
N LEU A 164 -15.64 11.46 1.53
CA LEU A 164 -16.74 11.13 2.46
C LEU A 164 -16.46 11.51 3.92
N LEU A 165 -15.22 11.87 4.24
CA LEU A 165 -14.79 12.37 5.53
C LEU A 165 -13.87 13.58 5.27
N SER A 166 -14.10 14.69 5.98
CA SER A 166 -13.24 15.86 5.89
C SER A 166 -11.92 15.62 6.61
N ASN A 167 -10.83 16.14 6.05
CA ASN A 167 -9.56 16.20 6.74
C ASN A 167 -9.49 17.56 7.45
N THR A 168 -9.89 17.62 8.73
CA THR A 168 -9.87 18.87 9.49
C THR A 168 -8.44 19.41 9.50
N PRO A 169 -8.17 20.57 8.86
CA PRO A 169 -6.81 21.12 8.85
C PRO A 169 -6.36 21.35 10.29
N VAL A 170 -5.07 21.22 10.56
CA VAL A 170 -4.53 21.61 11.87
C VAL A 170 -4.15 23.08 11.76
N TRP A 171 -4.79 23.94 12.56
CA TRP A 171 -4.49 25.37 12.61
C TRP A 171 -4.17 25.82 14.03
N THR A 172 -3.37 26.88 14.15
CA THR A 172 -3.09 27.57 15.42
C THR A 172 -3.55 29.00 15.31
N ARG A 173 -4.21 29.50 16.36
CA ARG A 173 -4.70 30.88 16.42
C ARG A 173 -3.60 31.81 16.89
N THR A 174 -3.27 32.81 16.08
CA THR A 174 -2.27 33.83 16.41
C THR A 174 -2.88 35.05 17.11
N ASP A 175 -4.20 35.24 16.98
CA ASP A 175 -4.98 36.32 17.62
C ASP A 175 -5.14 36.12 19.12
N LYS A 176 -5.22 34.87 19.56
CA LYS A 176 -5.29 34.50 20.96
C LYS A 176 -3.89 34.15 21.43
N LEU A 177 -3.21 35.12 22.07
CA LEU A 177 -2.06 34.85 22.92
C LEU A 177 -2.42 33.63 23.76
N GLN A 178 -1.69 32.54 23.52
CA GLN A 178 -1.90 31.25 24.15
C GLN A 178 -1.74 31.48 25.65
N GLN A 179 -2.88 31.72 26.31
CA GLN A 179 -2.90 32.06 27.71
C GLN A 179 -2.49 30.79 28.43
N GLU A 180 -1.19 30.69 28.74
CA GLU A 180 -0.57 29.61 29.51
C GLU A 180 -1.40 29.41 30.78
N SER A 181 -2.35 28.49 30.71
CA SER A 181 -3.16 28.09 31.83
C SER A 181 -3.02 26.57 31.89
N ASP A 182 -2.26 26.15 32.90
CA ASP A 182 -1.97 24.77 33.32
C ASP A 182 -3.24 24.00 33.76
N THR A 183 -4.29 24.02 32.95
CA THR A 183 -5.52 23.30 33.27
C THR A 183 -6.08 22.61 32.03
N ASP A 184 -5.81 21.31 31.96
CA ASP A 184 -6.45 20.29 31.13
C ASP A 184 -7.99 20.37 31.20
N SER A 185 -8.59 21.25 30.40
CA SER A 185 -10.03 21.32 30.24
C SER A 185 -10.37 21.25 28.75
N ASP A 186 -10.40 20.00 28.25
CA ASP A 186 -10.78 19.59 26.90
C ASP A 186 -12.27 19.97 26.65
N SER A 187 -12.51 21.15 26.06
CA SER A 187 -13.84 21.63 25.68
C SER A 187 -14.29 20.95 24.39
N ASN A 188 -15.32 20.13 24.50
CA ASN A 188 -15.94 19.36 23.42
C ASN A 188 -17.20 20.07 22.91
N ASP A 189 -17.08 20.91 21.89
CA ASP A 189 -18.20 21.60 21.24
C ASP A 189 -18.76 20.77 20.08
N GLU A 190 -19.60 19.79 20.41
CA GLU A 190 -20.57 19.17 19.51
C GLU A 190 -21.85 18.93 20.34
N ALA A 191 -22.57 20.01 20.63
CA ALA A 191 -23.91 19.97 21.23
C ALA A 191 -24.88 20.82 20.40
N GLU A 192 -25.49 20.11 19.48
CA GLU A 192 -26.78 20.30 18.83
C GLU A 192 -27.74 21.29 19.52
N PHE A 193 -28.20 22.23 18.72
CA PHE A 193 -29.19 23.26 19.03
C PHE A 193 -30.59 22.62 19.15
N GLU A 194 -31.00 22.21 20.35
CA GLU A 194 -32.41 21.92 20.66
C GLU A 194 -32.99 22.90 21.69
N GLU A 195 -33.86 23.75 21.15
CA GLU A 195 -35.17 24.17 21.67
C GLU A 195 -35.31 24.70 23.11
N GLN A 196 -35.61 26.00 23.18
CA GLN A 196 -36.29 26.63 24.30
C GLN A 196 -37.56 25.87 24.67
N LYS A 197 -37.57 25.21 25.83
CA LYS A 197 -38.81 24.98 26.57
C LYS A 197 -38.62 25.14 28.07
N THR A 198 -39.25 26.21 28.54
CA THR A 198 -39.43 26.62 29.93
C THR A 198 -39.98 25.49 30.81
N ALA A 199 -39.25 25.25 31.90
CA ALA A 199 -39.67 24.94 33.27
C ALA A 199 -41.06 24.32 33.52
N GLU A 200 -41.08 23.13 34.13
CA GLU A 200 -41.57 22.97 35.51
C GLU A 200 -41.30 21.54 36.05
N LEU A 201 -40.60 21.50 37.19
CA LEU A 201 -40.76 20.60 38.34
C LEU A 201 -40.97 19.09 38.08
N ASP A 202 -39.92 18.29 38.33
CA ASP A 202 -40.05 17.28 39.38
C ASP A 202 -38.69 16.83 39.92
N ALA A 203 -38.53 17.02 41.23
CA ALA A 203 -37.36 16.67 42.01
C ALA A 203 -37.58 15.30 42.65
N GLN A 204 -36.79 14.29 42.24
CA GLN A 204 -36.27 13.21 43.11
C GLN A 204 -35.51 12.15 42.29
N SER A 205 -34.19 12.16 42.41
CA SER A 205 -33.28 10.98 42.44
C SER A 205 -31.89 11.37 41.95
N GLU A 206 -31.14 12.08 42.82
CA GLU A 206 -29.69 12.22 42.66
C GLU A 206 -29.00 10.86 42.85
N ARG A 207 -28.83 10.11 41.76
CA ARG A 207 -27.76 9.10 41.68
C ARG A 207 -26.58 9.77 41.01
N LYS A 208 -25.58 10.13 41.83
CA LYS A 208 -24.27 10.61 41.35
C LYS A 208 -23.72 9.58 40.35
N PRO A 209 -23.55 9.93 39.05
CA PRO A 209 -22.83 9.06 38.14
C PRO A 209 -21.39 8.97 38.65
N GLY A 210 -20.95 7.76 39.00
CA GLY A 210 -19.54 7.54 39.34
C GLY A 210 -18.65 7.97 38.18
N PRO A 211 -17.38 8.33 38.43
CA PRO A 211 -16.42 8.70 37.40
C PRO A 211 -16.14 7.48 36.52
N GLY A 212 -17.01 7.27 35.54
CA GLY A 212 -16.79 6.32 34.47
C GLY A 212 -15.55 6.80 33.74
N LYS A 213 -14.50 5.98 33.76
CA LYS A 213 -13.29 6.20 32.97
C LYS A 213 -13.74 6.37 31.51
N PHE A 214 -13.88 7.60 31.06
CA PHE A 214 -14.05 7.91 29.65
C PHE A 214 -12.78 7.41 28.99
N GLN A 215 -12.85 6.24 28.37
CA GLN A 215 -11.79 5.87 27.46
C GLN A 215 -11.88 6.86 26.31
N PRO A 216 -10.86 7.72 26.11
CA PRO A 216 -10.87 8.63 24.98
C PRO A 216 -11.05 7.77 23.74
N ARG A 217 -12.10 8.07 22.96
CA ARG A 217 -12.25 7.41 21.65
C ARG A 217 -10.94 7.67 20.91
N PRO A 218 -10.23 6.63 20.44
CA PRO A 218 -9.04 6.86 19.64
C PRO A 218 -9.45 7.77 18.49
N ARG A 219 -8.95 9.01 18.51
CA ARG A 219 -9.20 9.97 17.44
C ARG A 219 -8.75 9.28 16.16
N ALA A 220 -9.56 9.35 15.10
CA ALA A 220 -9.13 8.88 13.79
C ALA A 220 -7.79 9.56 13.53
N ARG A 221 -6.73 8.75 13.43
CA ARG A 221 -5.40 9.32 13.21
C ARG A 221 -5.52 10.16 11.94
N PRO A 222 -5.06 11.43 11.96
CA PRO A 222 -4.92 12.18 10.73
C PRO A 222 -4.25 11.27 9.70
N PRO A 223 -4.65 11.29 8.43
CA PRO A 223 -3.96 10.52 7.40
C PRO A 223 -2.45 10.75 7.59
N TYR A 224 -1.63 9.70 7.48
CA TYR A 224 -0.19 9.79 7.79
C TYR A 224 0.49 10.96 7.04
N ALA A 225 -0.09 11.38 5.92
CA ALA A 225 0.27 12.59 5.17
C ALA A 225 0.26 13.91 5.97
N LEU A 226 -0.46 14.01 7.09
CA LEU A 226 -0.45 15.20 7.95
C LEU A 226 0.53 15.09 9.13
N TYR A 227 1.21 13.96 9.29
CA TYR A 227 2.17 13.80 10.37
C TYR A 227 3.38 14.71 10.11
N GLY A 228 3.62 15.67 11.00
CA GLY A 228 4.69 16.66 10.86
C GLY A 228 4.33 17.88 10.00
N VAL A 229 3.07 18.04 9.57
CA VAL A 229 2.62 19.28 8.94
C VAL A 229 2.49 20.35 10.03
N GLU A 230 3.21 21.46 9.88
CA GLU A 230 3.11 22.59 10.79
C GLU A 230 1.69 23.15 10.78
N PRO A 231 1.10 23.43 11.97
CA PRO A 231 -0.22 24.02 12.04
C PRO A 231 -0.27 25.34 11.27
N ILE A 232 -1.31 25.52 10.44
CA ILE A 232 -1.51 26.75 9.68
C ILE A 232 -1.77 27.89 10.69
N PRO A 233 -0.97 28.96 10.73
CA PRO A 233 -1.24 30.11 11.59
C PRO A 233 -2.43 30.88 11.04
N VAL A 234 -3.41 31.16 11.90
CA VAL A 234 -4.68 31.80 11.54
C VAL A 234 -4.93 32.99 12.46
N SER A 235 -5.19 34.16 11.86
CA SER A 235 -5.32 35.45 12.54
C SER A 235 -6.77 35.88 12.82
N SER A 236 -7.76 35.20 12.20
CA SER A 236 -9.17 35.57 12.36
C SER A 236 -10.14 34.40 12.19
N ASP A 237 -11.35 34.54 12.73
CA ASP A 237 -12.45 33.59 12.53
C ASP A 237 -12.84 33.43 11.05
N GLU A 238 -12.66 34.48 10.24
CA GLU A 238 -12.95 34.47 8.81
C GLU A 238 -11.98 33.56 8.05
N GLU A 239 -10.69 33.61 8.42
CA GLU A 239 -9.68 32.70 7.86
C GLU A 239 -9.94 31.24 8.25
N VAL A 240 -10.39 30.96 9.50
CA VAL A 240 -10.81 29.61 9.89
C VAL A 240 -11.98 29.12 9.02
N ARG A 241 -13.01 29.97 8.82
CA ARG A 241 -14.13 29.63 7.93
C ARG A 241 -13.68 29.40 6.50
N HIS A 242 -12.75 30.22 6.00
CA HIS A 242 -12.19 30.05 4.66
C HIS A 242 -11.43 28.72 4.53
N LEU A 243 -10.62 28.33 5.52
CA LEU A 243 -9.94 27.05 5.55
C LEU A 243 -10.93 25.88 5.54
N LEU A 244 -11.96 25.91 6.39
CA LEU A 244 -12.99 24.86 6.43
C LEU A 244 -13.79 24.79 5.14
N ASN A 245 -14.14 25.94 4.53
CA ASN A 245 -14.83 25.99 3.25
C ASN A 245 -13.97 25.45 2.11
N SER A 246 -12.66 25.77 2.10
CA SER A 246 -11.73 25.25 1.10
C SER A 246 -11.55 23.73 1.20
N GLU A 247 -11.52 23.20 2.42
CA GLU A 247 -11.46 21.76 2.66
C GLU A 247 -12.77 21.07 2.24
N ASN A 248 -13.92 21.69 2.52
CA ASN A 248 -15.22 21.19 2.06
C ASN A 248 -15.33 21.19 0.52
N ALA A 249 -14.81 22.22 -0.15
CA ALA A 249 -14.79 22.27 -1.61
C ALA A 249 -13.90 21.16 -2.21
N ARG A 250 -12.70 20.95 -1.64
CA ARG A 250 -11.80 19.85 -2.05
C ARG A 250 -12.47 18.48 -1.83
N ARG A 251 -13.17 18.33 -0.72
CA ARG A 251 -13.90 17.11 -0.38
C ARG A 251 -15.00 16.81 -1.41
N GLU A 252 -15.79 17.82 -1.78
CA GLU A 252 -16.82 17.69 -2.81
C GLU A 252 -16.22 17.37 -4.18
N GLU A 253 -15.09 18.00 -4.55
CA GLU A 253 -14.35 17.69 -5.77
C GLU A 253 -13.93 16.21 -5.80
N GLN A 254 -13.33 15.68 -4.72
CA GLN A 254 -12.96 14.26 -4.63
C GLN A 254 -14.15 13.32 -4.81
N MET A 255 -15.30 13.66 -4.23
CA MET A 255 -16.53 12.89 -4.41
C MET A 255 -17.02 12.94 -5.86
N VAL A 256 -16.98 14.12 -6.49
CA VAL A 256 -17.33 14.28 -7.91
C VAL A 256 -16.40 13.46 -8.80
N GLU A 257 -15.09 13.51 -8.57
CA GLU A 257 -14.13 12.70 -9.32
C GLU A 257 -14.37 11.20 -9.13
N PHE A 258 -14.71 10.75 -7.92
CA PHE A 258 -15.09 9.36 -7.66
C PHE A 258 -16.38 8.96 -8.38
N LEU A 259 -17.38 9.84 -8.44
CA LEU A 259 -18.61 9.56 -9.19
C LEU A 259 -18.36 9.54 -10.70
N ASN A 260 -17.48 10.41 -11.21
CA ASN A 260 -17.13 10.47 -12.64
C ASN A 260 -16.42 9.20 -13.12
N ASP A 261 -15.41 8.73 -12.37
CA ASP A 261 -14.72 7.46 -12.66
C ASP A 261 -14.39 6.68 -11.37
N PRO A 262 -15.35 5.89 -10.84
CA PRO A 262 -15.12 5.11 -9.64
C PRO A 262 -14.10 3.99 -9.88
N GLU A 263 -13.95 3.53 -11.13
CA GLU A 263 -13.01 2.47 -11.49
C GLU A 263 -11.57 2.99 -11.36
N GLU A 264 -11.28 4.14 -11.97
CA GLU A 264 -9.97 4.79 -11.86
C GLU A 264 -9.64 5.17 -10.41
N LYS A 265 -10.58 5.78 -9.67
CA LYS A 265 -10.33 6.14 -8.27
C LYS A 265 -10.09 4.93 -7.37
N LEU A 266 -10.75 3.80 -7.62
CA LEU A 266 -10.46 2.57 -6.88
C LEU A 266 -9.11 1.95 -7.26
N LYS A 267 -8.68 2.06 -8.53
CA LYS A 267 -7.31 1.66 -8.93
C LYS A 267 -6.27 2.48 -8.20
N ILE A 268 -6.42 3.80 -8.18
CA ILE A 268 -5.54 4.74 -7.45
C ILE A 268 -5.54 4.41 -5.95
N PHE A 269 -6.71 4.25 -5.34
CA PHE A 269 -6.83 3.91 -3.92
C PHE A 269 -6.10 2.60 -3.59
N LEU A 270 -6.41 1.52 -4.32
CA LEU A 270 -5.90 0.17 -4.09
C LEU A 270 -4.46 -0.03 -4.59
N SER A 271 -3.78 1.02 -5.04
CA SER A 271 -2.41 0.94 -5.53
C SER A 271 -1.50 2.03 -4.92
N SER A 272 -1.46 3.24 -5.48
CA SER A 272 -0.61 4.35 -5.02
C SER A 272 -1.02 4.84 -3.64
N TYR A 273 -2.30 5.11 -3.41
CA TYR A 273 -2.73 5.70 -2.14
C TYR A 273 -2.42 4.81 -0.92
N ILE A 274 -2.80 3.52 -0.95
CA ILE A 274 -2.50 2.60 0.17
C ILE A 274 -0.99 2.39 0.38
N ARG A 275 -0.17 2.56 -0.66
CA ARG A 275 1.30 2.53 -0.54
C ARG A 275 1.80 3.80 0.14
N LYS A 276 1.38 4.97 -0.34
CA LYS A 276 1.73 6.29 0.22
C LYS A 276 1.32 6.42 1.69
N GLN A 277 0.16 5.87 2.08
CA GLN A 277 -0.29 5.83 3.47
C GLN A 277 0.38 4.72 4.31
N GLY A 278 1.28 3.92 3.73
CA GLY A 278 1.95 2.81 4.42
C GLY A 278 1.03 1.63 4.78
N LEU A 279 -0.20 1.61 4.27
CA LEU A 279 -1.17 0.55 4.54
C LEU A 279 -0.78 -0.78 3.89
N VAL A 280 0.02 -0.73 2.82
CA VAL A 280 0.52 -1.91 2.08
C VAL A 280 1.48 -2.77 2.93
N TRP A 281 2.10 -2.22 3.97
CA TRP A 281 3.13 -2.90 4.77
C TRP A 281 2.58 -3.83 5.85
N HIS A 282 1.26 -3.87 6.02
CA HIS A 282 0.58 -4.73 6.98
C HIS A 282 -0.27 -5.76 6.23
N ASP A 283 0.16 -7.03 6.22
CA ASP A 283 -0.47 -8.10 5.43
C ASP A 283 -2.00 -8.21 5.61
N PRO A 284 -2.56 -8.11 6.83
CA PRO A 284 -4.01 -8.12 7.01
C PRO A 284 -4.74 -7.02 6.22
N ASN A 285 -4.12 -5.88 5.96
CA ASN A 285 -4.74 -4.80 5.19
C ASN A 285 -4.90 -5.19 3.72
N LEU A 286 -3.96 -5.96 3.16
CA LEU A 286 -4.01 -6.42 1.77
C LEU A 286 -5.20 -7.37 1.53
N VAL A 287 -5.64 -8.07 2.57
CA VAL A 287 -6.86 -8.90 2.56
C VAL A 287 -8.10 -8.05 2.85
N ASN A 288 -8.04 -7.22 3.88
CA ASN A 288 -9.21 -6.53 4.43
C ASN A 288 -9.65 -5.33 3.60
N ILE A 289 -8.73 -4.55 3.01
CA ILE A 289 -9.06 -3.34 2.24
C ILE A 289 -9.94 -3.71 1.03
N PRO A 290 -9.51 -4.56 0.08
CA PRO A 290 -10.34 -4.85 -1.10
C PRO A 290 -11.66 -5.53 -0.72
N ARG A 291 -11.66 -6.33 0.35
CA ARG A 291 -12.88 -7.00 0.82
C ARG A 291 -13.89 -6.02 1.39
N LEU A 292 -13.45 -5.07 2.21
CA LEU A 292 -14.30 -3.99 2.74
C LEU A 292 -14.90 -3.15 1.60
N LEU A 293 -14.09 -2.72 0.64
CA LEU A 293 -14.57 -1.95 -0.51
C LEU A 293 -15.54 -2.77 -1.36
N GLY A 294 -15.29 -4.07 -1.52
CA GLY A 294 -16.20 -4.98 -2.21
C GLY A 294 -17.59 -5.02 -1.59
N PHE A 295 -17.69 -5.02 -0.25
CA PHE A 295 -18.97 -4.90 0.44
C PHE A 295 -19.64 -3.54 0.17
N PHE A 296 -18.87 -2.44 0.21
CA PHE A 296 -19.42 -1.11 -0.03
C PHE A 296 -19.95 -0.94 -1.46
N ILE A 297 -19.16 -1.31 -2.48
CA ILE A 297 -19.59 -1.18 -3.88
C ILE A 297 -20.79 -2.08 -4.18
N ARG A 298 -20.81 -3.32 -3.67
CA ARG A 298 -22.00 -4.20 -3.79
C ARG A 298 -23.22 -3.61 -3.08
N PHE A 299 -23.02 -2.93 -1.94
CA PHE A 299 -24.09 -2.23 -1.24
C PHE A 299 -24.66 -1.07 -2.08
N LEU A 300 -23.82 -0.28 -2.74
CA LEU A 300 -24.27 0.82 -3.62
C LEU A 300 -25.13 0.29 -4.79
N ILE A 301 -24.66 -0.78 -5.45
CA ILE A 301 -25.35 -1.43 -6.58
C ILE A 301 -26.69 -2.01 -6.11
N ARG A 302 -26.66 -2.82 -5.05
CA ARG A 302 -27.81 -3.59 -4.56
C ARG A 302 -28.96 -2.70 -4.08
N ASN A 303 -28.65 -1.60 -3.42
CA ASN A 303 -29.66 -0.66 -2.94
C ASN A 303 -30.04 0.40 -3.99
N ARG A 304 -29.49 0.31 -5.20
CA ARG A 304 -29.72 1.26 -6.29
C ARG A 304 -29.56 2.71 -5.82
N VAL A 305 -28.47 2.98 -5.10
CA VAL A 305 -28.13 4.34 -4.62
C VAL A 305 -28.11 5.32 -5.79
N PHE A 306 -27.60 4.85 -6.93
CA PHE A 306 -27.63 5.55 -8.20
C PHE A 306 -28.53 4.79 -9.18
N PRO A 307 -29.75 5.28 -9.46
CA PRO A 307 -30.65 4.68 -10.44
C PRO A 307 -30.15 4.83 -11.88
N GLU A 308 -29.17 5.72 -12.13
CA GLU A 308 -28.62 5.96 -13.45
C GLU A 308 -27.73 4.80 -13.91
N ILE A 309 -27.98 4.31 -15.14
CA ILE A 309 -27.32 3.13 -15.72
C ILE A 309 -25.80 3.31 -15.86
N GLU A 310 -25.35 4.55 -16.05
CA GLU A 310 -23.93 4.88 -16.20
C GLU A 310 -23.13 4.60 -14.92
N PHE A 311 -23.66 5.02 -13.76
CA PHE A 311 -23.06 4.72 -12.46
C PHE A 311 -23.07 3.22 -12.17
N ASP A 312 -24.17 2.52 -12.45
CA ASP A 312 -24.21 1.06 -12.26
C ASP A 312 -23.11 0.35 -13.06
N LYS A 313 -22.98 0.65 -14.35
CA LYS A 313 -21.90 0.09 -15.19
C LYS A 313 -20.51 0.42 -14.65
N ALA A 314 -20.28 1.65 -14.20
CA ALA A 314 -18.99 2.06 -13.65
C ALA A 314 -18.67 1.35 -12.31
N LEU A 315 -19.68 1.17 -11.45
CA LEU A 315 -19.56 0.41 -10.20
C LEU A 315 -19.33 -1.10 -10.45
N GLN A 316 -19.91 -1.66 -11.50
CA GLN A 316 -19.64 -3.05 -11.90
C GLN A 316 -18.18 -3.22 -12.37
N ARG A 317 -17.65 -2.28 -13.16
CA ARG A 317 -16.22 -2.29 -13.54
C ARG A 317 -15.31 -2.11 -12.33
N SER A 318 -15.69 -1.24 -11.41
CA SER A 318 -15.02 -1.05 -10.12
C SER A 318 -14.97 -2.34 -9.30
N LEU A 319 -16.04 -3.13 -9.30
CA LEU A 319 -16.07 -4.42 -8.62
C LEU A 319 -15.08 -5.42 -9.23
N ALA A 320 -14.91 -5.42 -10.55
CA ALA A 320 -13.90 -6.24 -11.22
C ALA A 320 -12.47 -5.86 -10.80
N VAL A 321 -12.17 -4.57 -10.61
CA VAL A 321 -10.89 -4.09 -10.06
C VAL A 321 -10.71 -4.59 -8.63
N ILE A 322 -11.74 -4.50 -7.79
CA ILE A 322 -11.69 -4.97 -6.40
C ILE A 322 -11.45 -6.49 -6.33
N GLU A 323 -12.11 -7.27 -7.18
CA GLU A 323 -11.91 -8.73 -7.25
C GLU A 323 -10.50 -9.10 -7.73
N LEU A 324 -9.93 -8.30 -8.63
CA LEU A 324 -8.53 -8.42 -9.02
C LEU A 324 -7.59 -8.07 -7.87
N ALA A 325 -7.85 -6.99 -7.13
CA ALA A 325 -7.09 -6.56 -5.96
C ALA A 325 -7.09 -7.59 -4.83
N GLN A 326 -8.23 -8.25 -4.57
CA GLN A 326 -8.32 -9.35 -3.59
C GLN A 326 -7.35 -10.49 -3.88
N LYS A 327 -7.01 -10.71 -5.16
CA LYS A 327 -6.06 -11.73 -5.58
C LYS A 327 -4.64 -11.18 -5.58
N GLU A 328 -4.41 -10.06 -6.26
CA GLU A 328 -3.08 -9.56 -6.56
C GLU A 328 -2.37 -8.88 -5.39
N LEU A 329 -3.07 -8.16 -4.50
CA LEU A 329 -2.39 -7.46 -3.39
C LEU A 329 -1.69 -8.41 -2.42
N ILE A 330 -2.26 -9.58 -2.17
CA ILE A 330 -1.61 -10.59 -1.33
C ILE A 330 -0.38 -11.15 -2.05
N LEU A 331 -0.47 -11.34 -3.37
CA LEU A 331 0.65 -11.81 -4.19
C LEU A 331 1.80 -10.80 -4.24
N THR A 332 1.52 -9.50 -4.32
CA THR A 332 2.57 -8.46 -4.33
C THR A 332 3.38 -8.46 -3.04
N SER A 333 2.75 -8.67 -1.86
CA SER A 333 3.45 -8.82 -0.58
C SER A 333 4.26 -10.11 -0.53
N LYS A 334 3.69 -11.25 -0.96
CA LYS A 334 4.42 -12.54 -1.00
C LYS A 334 5.66 -12.47 -1.90
N ILE A 335 5.52 -11.89 -3.09
CA ILE A 335 6.65 -11.67 -4.02
C ILE A 335 7.68 -10.74 -3.39
N ALA A 336 7.25 -9.65 -2.75
CA ALA A 336 8.16 -8.70 -2.11
C ALA A 336 8.99 -9.31 -0.97
N LYS A 337 8.45 -10.33 -0.30
CA LYS A 337 9.17 -11.05 0.77
C LYS A 337 10.11 -12.14 0.25
N GLN A 338 9.83 -12.69 -0.93
CA GLN A 338 10.61 -13.80 -1.49
C GLN A 338 11.67 -13.35 -2.51
N ILE A 339 11.54 -12.16 -3.09
CA ILE A 339 12.51 -11.61 -4.04
C ILE A 339 13.31 -10.49 -3.35
N PRO A 340 14.66 -10.46 -3.45
CA PRO A 340 15.51 -11.44 -4.12
C PRO A 340 15.54 -12.82 -3.43
N ASP A 341 15.49 -13.90 -4.23
CA ASP A 341 15.53 -15.31 -3.79
C ASP A 341 16.99 -15.77 -3.57
N ASP A 342 17.21 -17.04 -3.21
CA ASP A 342 18.57 -17.53 -2.93
C ASP A 342 19.44 -17.52 -4.18
N PHE A 343 18.86 -17.76 -5.36
CA PHE A 343 19.58 -17.66 -6.63
C PHE A 343 20.09 -16.23 -6.89
N HIS A 344 19.22 -15.24 -6.74
CA HIS A 344 19.59 -13.83 -6.91
C HIS A 344 20.68 -13.40 -5.92
N ARG A 345 20.55 -13.80 -4.65
CA ARG A 345 21.54 -13.49 -3.60
C ARG A 345 22.87 -14.20 -3.84
N ALA A 346 22.86 -15.43 -4.32
CA ALA A 346 24.06 -16.17 -4.70
C ALA A 346 24.76 -15.53 -5.91
N CYS A 347 24.02 -15.04 -6.90
CA CYS A 347 24.58 -14.27 -8.03
C CYS A 347 25.29 -12.99 -7.53
N ARG A 348 24.66 -12.24 -6.62
CA ARG A 348 25.27 -11.08 -5.96
C ARG A 348 26.54 -11.46 -5.18
N ALA A 349 26.52 -12.58 -4.45
CA ALA A 349 27.69 -13.06 -3.73
C ALA A 349 28.86 -13.42 -4.68
N CYS A 350 28.56 -13.98 -5.84
CA CYS A 350 29.58 -14.34 -6.84
C CYS A 350 30.19 -13.14 -7.55
N TRP A 351 29.40 -12.13 -7.91
CA TRP A 351 29.86 -11.02 -8.75
C TRP A 351 30.03 -9.70 -8.01
N GLY A 352 29.74 -9.67 -6.71
CA GLY A 352 29.72 -8.47 -5.88
C GLY A 352 28.46 -7.63 -6.11
N GLN A 353 28.27 -6.65 -5.23
CA GLN A 353 27.14 -5.72 -5.33
C GLN A 353 27.27 -4.82 -6.58
N LYS A 354 26.22 -4.73 -7.40
CA LYS A 354 26.12 -3.85 -8.57
C LYS A 354 25.10 -2.73 -8.38
N ALA A 355 24.10 -2.95 -7.54
CA ALA A 355 23.17 -1.91 -7.11
C ALA A 355 23.90 -0.81 -6.33
N ASP A 356 23.42 0.43 -6.44
CA ASP A 356 23.93 1.57 -5.67
C ASP A 356 23.90 1.31 -4.15
N GLY A 357 23.04 0.37 -3.74
CA GLY A 357 22.72 0.08 -2.36
C GLY A 357 21.91 1.19 -1.73
N TYR A 358 21.46 0.94 -0.50
CA TYR A 358 20.93 1.99 0.35
C TYR A 358 22.08 2.95 0.71
N LYS A 359 22.20 4.04 -0.03
CA LYS A 359 22.98 5.20 0.40
C LYS A 359 22.08 5.93 1.39
N PRO A 360 22.40 5.97 2.70
CA PRO A 360 21.63 6.78 3.64
C PRO A 360 21.52 8.18 3.05
N ILE A 361 20.29 8.68 2.96
CA ILE A 361 20.05 10.03 2.45
C ILE A 361 20.89 10.94 3.35
N PRO A 362 21.93 11.62 2.81
CA PRO A 362 22.68 12.56 3.62
C PRO A 362 21.65 13.54 4.19
N ALA A 363 21.69 13.75 5.51
CA ALA A 363 20.79 14.69 6.15
C ALA A 363 20.80 15.97 5.31
N VAL A 364 19.64 16.37 4.80
CA VAL A 364 19.51 17.56 3.96
C VAL A 364 19.99 18.71 4.83
N GLU A 365 21.26 19.09 4.69
CA GLU A 365 21.75 20.30 5.31
C GLU A 365 20.87 21.40 4.73
N PRO A 366 20.19 22.19 5.58
CA PRO A 366 19.28 23.22 5.11
C PRO A 366 20.07 24.08 4.13
N GLU A 367 19.66 24.05 2.86
CA GLU A 367 20.32 24.83 1.81
C GLU A 367 20.41 26.26 2.33
N LYS A 368 21.62 26.71 2.67
CA LYS A 368 21.87 28.11 2.95
C LYS A 368 21.42 28.83 1.70
N LYS A 369 20.29 29.53 1.80
CA LYS A 369 19.79 30.39 0.73
C LYS A 369 21.00 31.18 0.21
N PRO A 370 21.42 31.01 -1.06
CA PRO A 370 22.54 31.76 -1.57
C PRO A 370 22.14 33.23 -1.50
N ASP A 371 22.89 34.01 -0.72
CA ASP A 371 22.76 35.46 -0.66
C ASP A 371 22.93 36.01 -2.08
N SER A 372 21.83 36.55 -2.62
CA SER A 372 21.70 37.40 -3.80
C SER A 372 22.98 37.62 -4.64
N GLU A 373 23.21 36.77 -5.64
CA GLU A 373 24.06 37.14 -6.77
C GLU A 373 23.27 38.05 -7.71
N GLN A 374 23.73 39.30 -7.82
CA GLN A 374 23.25 40.30 -8.78
C GLN A 374 23.39 39.78 -10.23
N PRO A 375 22.41 40.06 -11.12
CA PRO A 375 22.50 39.67 -12.51
C PRO A 375 23.60 40.48 -13.21
N ARG A 376 24.63 39.78 -13.71
CA ARG A 376 25.62 40.38 -14.62
C ARG A 376 25.07 40.40 -16.04
N ASP A 377 25.03 41.60 -16.60
CA ASP A 377 24.78 41.87 -18.02
C ASP A 377 25.76 41.08 -18.91
N LEU A 378 25.22 40.20 -19.76
CA LEU A 378 25.95 39.62 -20.88
C LEU A 378 25.27 40.03 -22.19
N ALA A 379 25.92 40.98 -22.85
CA ALA A 379 25.66 41.39 -24.21
C ALA A 379 26.28 40.40 -25.21
N GLY A 380 25.53 40.06 -26.28
CA GLY A 380 26.05 39.38 -27.47
C GLY A 380 24.95 38.77 -28.35
N GLY A 381 24.79 39.27 -29.58
CA GLY A 381 23.72 38.97 -30.58
C GLY A 381 23.67 37.53 -31.11
N GLU A 382 22.81 37.14 -32.06
CA GLU A 382 22.13 37.81 -33.19
C GLU A 382 21.01 36.82 -33.74
N PRO A 383 20.35 36.96 -34.92
CA PRO A 383 18.92 37.32 -35.01
C PRO A 383 17.94 36.28 -35.66
N ASP A 384 16.66 36.66 -35.58
CA ASP A 384 15.52 36.40 -36.51
C ASP A 384 14.69 35.09 -36.48
N ALA A 385 13.40 35.22 -36.11
CA ALA A 385 12.27 35.11 -37.04
C ALA A 385 10.88 35.29 -36.36
N LYS A 386 10.28 36.46 -36.58
CA LYS A 386 8.84 36.78 -36.76
C LYS A 386 7.77 36.03 -35.92
N ARG A 387 7.22 36.70 -34.92
CA ARG A 387 5.79 36.62 -34.52
C ARG A 387 5.21 38.02 -34.22
N PRO A 388 3.89 38.24 -34.42
CA PRO A 388 3.31 39.56 -34.57
C PRO A 388 3.11 40.29 -33.23
N LYS A 389 3.31 41.61 -33.26
CA LYS A 389 3.09 42.55 -32.16
C LYS A 389 1.63 42.56 -31.71
N LEU A 390 1.41 42.43 -30.40
CA LEU A 390 0.24 42.92 -29.69
C LEU A 390 0.74 44.03 -28.75
N ASP A 391 0.22 45.23 -28.91
CA ASP A 391 0.63 46.41 -28.14
C ASP A 391 0.25 46.23 -26.66
N THR A 392 1.24 46.35 -25.76
CA THR A 392 1.01 46.46 -24.31
C THR A 392 2.09 47.32 -23.67
N GLU A 393 2.17 48.58 -24.10
CA GLU A 393 2.95 49.62 -23.42
C GLU A 393 1.99 50.63 -22.80
N HIS A 394 1.56 50.39 -21.55
CA HIS A 394 1.09 51.44 -20.61
C HIS A 394 0.87 50.97 -19.14
N GLY A 395 1.41 49.81 -18.73
CA GLY A 395 1.09 49.23 -17.41
C GLY A 395 2.11 49.36 -16.27
N GLU A 396 3.37 49.73 -16.55
CA GLU A 396 4.45 49.57 -15.53
C GLU A 396 4.89 50.86 -14.82
N ALA A 397 4.56 52.04 -15.35
CA ALA A 397 4.88 53.30 -14.67
C ALA A 397 3.99 53.53 -13.42
N ALA A 398 2.72 53.11 -13.47
CA ALA A 398 1.77 53.32 -12.37
C ALA A 398 2.08 52.48 -11.11
N LYS A 399 2.76 51.34 -11.24
CA LYS A 399 3.03 50.44 -10.09
C LYS A 399 4.23 50.87 -9.24
N ARG A 400 5.13 51.70 -9.76
CA ARG A 400 6.27 52.22 -8.98
C ARG A 400 5.86 53.40 -8.08
N ASP A 401 4.93 54.23 -8.54
CA ASP A 401 4.48 55.39 -7.78
C ASP A 401 3.60 54.97 -6.57
N ASP A 402 2.81 53.90 -6.70
CA ASP A 402 2.00 53.36 -5.59
C ASP A 402 2.85 52.72 -4.48
N ALA A 403 3.97 52.07 -4.84
CA ALA A 403 4.88 51.47 -3.87
C ALA A 403 5.63 52.54 -3.07
N GLN A 404 6.06 53.63 -3.71
CA GLN A 404 6.72 54.74 -3.02
C GLN A 404 5.76 55.49 -2.11
N ALA A 405 4.51 55.71 -2.55
CA ALA A 405 3.48 56.35 -1.73
C ALA A 405 3.11 55.52 -0.47
N ALA A 406 3.19 54.18 -0.53
CA ALA A 406 2.99 53.32 0.62
C ALA A 406 4.12 53.42 1.65
N VAL A 407 5.37 53.51 1.20
CA VAL A 407 6.55 53.69 2.08
C VAL A 407 6.51 55.06 2.75
N ASP A 408 6.19 56.12 2.01
CA ASP A 408 6.11 57.47 2.57
C ASP A 408 4.97 57.61 3.60
N ARG A 409 3.87 56.89 3.40
CA ARG A 409 2.74 56.85 4.35
C ARG A 409 3.13 56.13 5.65
N PHE A 410 3.90 55.05 5.54
CA PHE A 410 4.40 54.29 6.69
C PHE A 410 5.45 55.07 7.49
N GLU A 411 6.36 55.79 6.83
CA GLU A 411 7.33 56.68 7.50
C GLU A 411 6.62 57.83 8.24
N ALA A 412 5.55 58.38 7.67
CA ALA A 412 4.75 59.42 8.33
C ALA A 412 4.04 58.89 9.60
N GLU A 413 3.57 57.65 9.58
CA GLU A 413 2.89 57.00 10.71
C GLU A 413 3.87 56.68 11.85
N LEU A 414 5.08 56.19 11.53
CA LEU A 414 6.14 55.97 12.50
C LEU A 414 6.66 57.27 13.13
N LYS A 415 6.77 58.34 12.34
CA LYS A 415 7.15 59.66 12.84
C LYS A 415 6.10 60.26 13.76
N ALA A 416 4.81 60.00 13.51
CA ALA A 416 3.72 60.39 14.41
C ALA A 416 3.74 59.59 15.73
N ALA A 417 4.28 58.38 15.74
CA ALA A 417 4.49 57.56 16.93
C ALA A 417 5.77 57.88 17.70
N ASN A 418 6.48 58.96 17.35
CA ASN A 418 7.77 59.35 17.94
C ASN A 418 8.89 58.30 17.76
N VAL A 419 8.77 57.46 16.72
CA VAL A 419 9.77 56.46 16.35
C VAL A 419 10.61 57.03 15.20
N GLU A 420 11.89 57.32 15.46
CA GLU A 420 12.83 57.74 14.41
C GLU A 420 13.23 56.52 13.56
N VAL A 421 12.84 56.54 12.29
CA VAL A 421 13.29 55.57 11.29
C VAL A 421 14.70 55.97 10.85
N ILE A 422 15.71 55.22 11.29
CA ILE A 422 17.09 55.38 10.84
C ILE A 422 17.20 54.76 9.45
N LYS A 423 17.29 55.59 8.40
CA LYS A 423 17.60 55.12 7.05
C LYS A 423 19.05 54.63 7.05
N VAL A 424 19.24 53.34 6.77
CA VAL A 424 20.56 52.75 6.69
C VAL A 424 21.12 53.09 5.32
N ASP A 425 21.79 54.23 5.22
CA ASP A 425 22.66 54.50 4.09
C ASP A 425 23.95 53.67 4.24
N ASP A 426 24.53 53.22 3.13
CA ASP A 426 25.73 52.37 3.06
C ASP A 426 26.97 52.91 3.80
N ASP A 427 26.94 54.16 4.27
CA ASP A 427 28.00 54.77 5.07
C ASP A 427 27.88 54.51 6.59
N LEU A 428 26.75 53.97 7.09
CA LEU A 428 26.57 53.65 8.52
C LEU A 428 27.40 52.44 8.99
N MET A 429 27.88 51.60 8.07
CA MET A 429 28.71 50.42 8.37
C MET A 429 30.20 50.75 8.62
N LYS A 430 30.60 52.02 8.52
CA LYS A 430 31.99 52.46 8.77
C LYS A 430 32.23 52.99 10.18
N ASP A 431 31.17 53.18 10.96
CA ASP A 431 31.24 53.80 12.28
C ASP A 431 31.39 52.72 13.37
N ALA A 432 32.65 52.44 13.74
CA ALA A 432 33.02 51.31 14.60
C ALA A 432 32.38 51.35 16.01
N GLU A 433 32.03 52.54 16.50
CA GLU A 433 31.41 52.71 17.82
C GLU A 433 29.94 52.26 17.86
N LYS A 434 29.20 52.37 16.74
CA LYS A 434 27.80 51.92 16.67
C LYS A 434 27.68 50.41 16.45
N LEU A 435 28.67 49.81 15.78
CA LEU A 435 28.80 48.36 15.63
C LEU A 435 29.06 47.66 16.98
N GLN A 436 29.70 48.34 17.93
CA GLN A 436 29.94 47.83 19.28
C GLN A 436 28.64 47.81 20.10
N VAL A 437 27.80 48.85 20.01
CA VAL A 437 26.49 48.91 20.69
C VAL A 437 25.52 47.83 20.19
N ILE A 438 25.59 47.45 18.91
CA ILE A 438 24.79 46.34 18.36
C ILE A 438 25.30 44.98 18.86
N LYS A 439 26.62 44.81 19.00
CA LYS A 439 27.22 43.57 19.55
C LYS A 439 26.98 43.41 21.05
N ASP A 440 26.97 44.50 21.80
CA ASP A 440 26.79 44.47 23.25
C ASP A 440 25.32 44.26 23.67
N ASN A 441 24.36 44.45 22.75
CA ASN A 441 22.94 44.12 22.96
C ASN A 441 22.53 42.72 22.48
N LEU A 442 23.47 41.95 21.92
CA LEU A 442 23.29 40.52 21.63
C LEU A 442 23.74 39.71 22.85
N ASN A 443 22.77 39.31 23.67
CA ASN A 443 22.94 38.55 24.88
C ASN A 443 23.59 37.17 24.60
N PRO A 444 24.79 36.85 25.12
CA PRO A 444 25.53 35.63 24.79
C PRO A 444 25.17 34.48 25.75
N ASP A 445 23.89 34.12 25.82
CA ASP A 445 23.45 33.00 26.68
C ASP A 445 22.26 32.29 26.04
N ILE A 446 22.51 31.59 24.92
CA ILE A 446 21.79 30.41 24.40
C ILE A 446 22.78 29.71 23.47
N ASP A 447 23.64 28.88 24.06
CA ASP A 447 24.33 27.79 23.39
C ASP A 447 24.52 26.66 24.41
N ALA A 448 23.38 26.06 24.80
CA ALA A 448 23.33 24.86 25.61
C ALA A 448 22.46 23.81 24.89
N LEU A 449 23.12 22.97 24.09
CA LEU A 449 22.58 21.70 23.61
C LEU A 449 22.39 20.73 24.79
N PRO A 450 21.33 19.89 24.77
CA PRO A 450 20.95 19.05 25.91
C PRO A 450 21.88 17.85 26.13
N THR A 451 22.19 17.60 27.41
CA THR A 451 23.21 16.70 27.95
C THR A 451 22.84 15.21 28.06
N TRP A 452 21.94 14.69 27.22
CA TRP A 452 21.61 13.24 27.26
C TRP A 452 22.42 12.36 26.28
N ALA A 453 23.34 12.97 25.49
CA ALA A 453 24.08 12.28 24.43
C ALA A 453 25.53 11.86 24.79
N LYS A 454 25.89 11.74 26.07
CA LYS A 454 27.16 11.13 26.49
C LYS A 454 26.96 10.28 27.76
N SER A 455 26.99 8.95 27.60
CA SER A 455 27.17 8.02 28.72
C SER A 455 28.12 6.90 28.31
N ASP A 456 29.41 7.24 28.26
CA ASP A 456 30.48 6.31 28.61
C ASP A 456 30.81 6.59 30.08
N ASP A 457 30.17 5.89 31.02
CA ASP A 457 30.74 5.60 32.34
C ASP A 457 29.84 4.65 33.14
N TRP A 458 30.29 3.40 33.22
CA TRP A 458 29.82 2.40 34.18
C TRP A 458 30.30 2.80 35.59
N PRO A 459 29.45 2.81 36.64
CA PRO A 459 29.91 3.12 37.98
C PRO A 459 30.69 1.93 38.54
N ARG A 460 32.01 2.16 38.66
CA ARG A 460 32.93 1.42 39.50
C ARG A 460 32.51 1.61 40.96
N ALA A 461 32.18 0.50 41.62
CA ALA A 461 31.87 0.43 43.04
C ALA A 461 33.00 1.01 43.89
N SER A 462 32.64 1.84 44.88
CA SER A 462 33.51 2.21 46.00
C SER A 462 32.82 1.90 47.33
N ASN A 463 33.56 1.17 48.14
CA ASN A 463 33.30 0.70 49.50
C ASN A 463 32.98 1.83 50.52
N ASP A 464 31.99 1.59 51.36
CA ASP A 464 32.02 1.59 52.85
C ASP A 464 30.55 1.56 53.33
N ALA A 465 30.08 0.93 54.41
CA ALA A 465 30.65 0.17 55.51
C ALA A 465 29.48 -0.62 56.14
N GLY A 466 29.70 -1.80 56.72
CA GLY A 466 28.75 -2.38 57.67
C GLY A 466 28.54 -3.89 57.65
N SER A 467 29.46 -4.61 58.31
CA SER A 467 29.18 -5.74 59.22
C SER A 467 28.30 -6.92 58.77
N GLY A 468 28.94 -8.09 58.65
CA GLY A 468 28.45 -9.27 59.39
C GLY A 468 28.66 -10.64 58.74
N TRP A 469 29.66 -11.38 59.24
CA TRP A 469 29.72 -12.84 59.48
C TRP A 469 29.07 -13.75 58.41
N GLY A 470 29.75 -14.59 57.63
CA GLY A 470 30.91 -15.44 57.92
C GLY A 470 30.65 -16.83 57.29
N ARG A 471 31.75 -17.52 56.93
CA ARG A 471 31.90 -18.88 56.32
C ARG A 471 31.77 -18.93 54.79
N SER A 472 32.84 -19.06 54.00
CA SER A 472 33.93 -20.07 53.94
C SER A 472 33.46 -21.49 53.66
N ASP A 473 33.57 -21.93 52.40
CA ASP A 473 34.51 -22.95 51.92
C ASP A 473 34.09 -23.41 50.50
N SER A 474 34.88 -23.11 49.46
CA SER A 474 35.96 -23.96 48.94
C SER A 474 35.45 -25.13 48.09
N GLY A 475 35.76 -25.14 46.78
CA GLY A 475 35.68 -26.38 46.01
C GLY A 475 35.60 -26.24 44.50
N TRP A 476 36.71 -25.88 43.86
CA TRP A 476 36.95 -26.25 42.46
C TRP A 476 37.21 -27.75 42.37
N GLY A 477 36.52 -28.47 41.48
CA GLY A 477 36.76 -29.89 41.26
C GLY A 477 36.02 -30.48 40.05
N ASN A 478 36.79 -30.78 39.00
CA ASN A 478 36.46 -31.66 37.89
C ASN A 478 35.91 -33.03 38.34
N GLY A 479 35.02 -33.63 37.53
CA GLY A 479 34.76 -35.07 37.56
C GLY A 479 33.50 -35.50 36.80
N PRO A 480 33.60 -36.43 35.83
CA PRO A 480 32.47 -36.97 35.07
C PRO A 480 31.86 -38.23 35.70
N GLU A 481 30.65 -38.59 35.25
CA GLU A 481 29.90 -39.84 35.48
C GLU A 481 29.46 -40.18 36.91
N GLY A 482 28.16 -40.47 37.06
CA GLY A 482 27.64 -41.05 38.30
C GLY A 482 26.12 -41.20 38.31
N TRP A 483 25.65 -42.40 37.98
CA TRP A 483 24.27 -42.86 38.17
C TRP A 483 23.84 -42.76 39.64
N GLY A 484 22.62 -42.29 39.91
CA GLY A 484 22.04 -42.27 41.25
C GLY A 484 20.52 -42.08 41.22
N THR A 485 19.82 -43.19 41.41
CA THR A 485 18.37 -43.31 41.58
C THR A 485 17.87 -42.82 42.94
N ASN A 486 16.60 -42.40 42.96
CA ASN A 486 15.72 -42.12 44.12
C ASN A 486 16.04 -40.79 44.84
N THR A 487 15.08 -39.96 45.24
CA THR A 487 13.83 -40.24 45.96
C THR A 487 12.85 -39.06 45.87
N ASP A 488 11.57 -39.39 46.04
CA ASP A 488 10.43 -38.51 46.26
C ASP A 488 10.70 -37.33 47.21
N GLY A 489 10.12 -36.16 46.89
CA GLY A 489 10.00 -35.05 47.83
C GLY A 489 9.87 -33.69 47.16
N ASP A 490 8.66 -33.12 47.18
CA ASP A 490 8.36 -31.69 47.05
C ASP A 490 8.53 -31.06 45.65
N ALA A 491 7.55 -31.36 44.79
CA ALA A 491 7.21 -30.51 43.66
C ALA A 491 6.68 -29.16 44.16
N ALA A 492 7.58 -28.19 44.26
CA ALA A 492 7.19 -26.78 44.29
C ALA A 492 6.34 -26.47 43.04
N PRO A 493 5.24 -25.72 43.17
CA PRO A 493 4.43 -25.33 42.02
C PRO A 493 5.29 -24.46 41.11
N SER A 494 5.65 -25.01 39.95
CA SER A 494 6.25 -24.24 38.85
C SER A 494 5.25 -23.16 38.46
N TRP A 495 5.55 -21.92 38.86
CA TRP A 495 4.78 -20.75 38.50
C TRP A 495 4.97 -20.48 36.99
N GLY A 496 4.04 -21.00 36.19
CA GLY A 496 3.56 -20.34 34.98
C GLY A 496 4.50 -20.29 33.77
N THR A 497 4.83 -21.44 33.19
CA THR A 497 5.02 -21.51 31.73
C THR A 497 3.64 -21.51 31.07
N ASN A 498 3.02 -20.33 30.98
CA ASN A 498 1.90 -20.10 30.09
C ASN A 498 2.43 -20.14 28.65
N ASP A 499 2.44 -21.31 28.03
CA ASP A 499 2.63 -21.51 26.57
C ASP A 499 1.44 -20.96 25.74
N SER A 500 0.78 -19.92 26.23
CA SER A 500 -0.36 -19.25 25.59
C SER A 500 -0.28 -17.73 25.69
N ALA A 501 0.87 -17.18 26.09
CA ALA A 501 1.14 -15.77 25.86
C ALA A 501 1.42 -15.60 24.36
N ASP A 502 0.43 -15.08 23.63
CA ASP A 502 0.66 -14.48 22.32
C ASP A 502 1.92 -13.60 22.46
N PRO A 503 2.97 -13.82 21.65
CA PRO A 503 4.21 -13.07 21.77
C PRO A 503 3.87 -11.59 21.70
N ASP A 504 4.29 -10.82 22.70
CA ASP A 504 4.05 -9.38 22.76
C ASP A 504 4.46 -8.77 21.42
N PRO A 505 3.53 -8.22 20.63
CA PRO A 505 3.84 -7.69 19.30
C PRO A 505 4.78 -6.48 19.36
N TRP A 506 5.04 -5.95 20.56
CA TRP A 506 5.98 -4.86 20.82
C TRP A 506 7.29 -5.32 21.44
N ALA A 507 7.45 -6.61 21.76
CA ALA A 507 8.75 -7.12 22.16
C ALA A 507 9.74 -6.89 21.00
N PRO A 508 10.90 -6.26 21.25
CA PRO A 508 11.91 -6.08 20.21
C PRO A 508 12.22 -7.47 19.62
N ILE A 509 12.02 -7.60 18.31
CA ILE A 509 12.33 -8.84 17.58
C ILE A 509 13.76 -9.21 17.98
N PRO A 510 14.00 -10.41 18.54
CA PRO A 510 15.34 -10.83 18.92
C PRO A 510 16.23 -10.64 17.70
N VAL A 511 17.15 -9.68 17.79
CA VAL A 511 18.12 -9.44 16.72
C VAL A 511 18.97 -10.70 16.69
N ASP A 512 18.77 -11.51 15.66
CA ASP A 512 19.56 -12.71 15.46
C ASP A 512 20.97 -12.26 15.06
N TRP A 513 21.85 -12.19 16.06
CA TRP A 513 23.28 -11.88 15.91
C TRP A 513 24.07 -13.04 15.28
N GLY A 514 23.39 -13.98 14.62
CA GLY A 514 24.04 -15.02 13.82
C GLY A 514 24.99 -14.43 12.76
N PRO A 515 26.00 -15.20 12.34
CA PRO A 515 26.87 -14.79 11.24
C PRO A 515 26.01 -14.54 9.98
N PRO A 516 26.39 -13.56 9.13
CA PRO A 516 25.64 -13.27 7.92
C PRO A 516 25.50 -14.53 7.08
N VAL A 517 24.27 -14.85 6.68
CA VAL A 517 23.98 -16.00 5.82
C VAL A 517 24.70 -15.82 4.50
N VAL A 518 25.69 -16.67 4.22
CA VAL A 518 26.43 -16.64 2.96
C VAL A 518 25.64 -17.44 1.93
N HIS A 519 25.02 -16.75 0.98
CA HIS A 519 24.32 -17.38 -0.14
C HIS A 519 25.33 -17.95 -1.15
N SER A 520 25.10 -19.17 -1.63
CA SER A 520 25.98 -19.90 -2.55
C SER A 520 25.18 -20.54 -3.66
N LEU A 521 25.77 -20.65 -4.86
CA LEU A 521 25.17 -21.36 -5.99
C LEU A 521 25.20 -22.89 -5.83
N LEU A 522 26.07 -23.40 -4.94
CA LEU A 522 26.32 -24.84 -4.79
C LEU A 522 25.07 -25.66 -4.42
N PRO A 523 24.19 -25.22 -3.49
CA PRO A 523 22.97 -25.98 -3.17
C PRO A 523 21.98 -26.07 -4.33
N MET A 524 21.92 -25.04 -5.18
CA MET A 524 20.95 -24.94 -6.28
C MET A 524 21.42 -25.63 -7.56
N LEU A 525 22.69 -25.37 -7.95
CA LEU A 525 23.27 -25.83 -9.22
C LEU A 525 24.25 -27.01 -9.05
N GLY A 526 24.71 -27.30 -7.83
CA GLY A 526 25.87 -28.15 -7.63
C GLY A 526 27.16 -27.46 -8.08
N PRO A 527 28.26 -28.22 -8.27
CA PRO A 527 29.49 -27.70 -8.86
C PRO A 527 29.20 -27.12 -10.26
N THR A 528 29.40 -25.80 -10.42
CA THR A 528 29.05 -25.07 -11.65
C THR A 528 30.19 -24.16 -12.09
N ALA A 529 30.38 -24.06 -13.41
CA ALA A 529 31.31 -23.13 -14.03
C ALA A 529 30.71 -21.72 -14.22
N LEU A 530 29.51 -21.45 -13.69
CA LEU A 530 28.83 -20.17 -13.85
C LEU A 530 29.70 -18.96 -13.42
N PRO A 531 30.35 -18.95 -12.24
CA PRO A 531 31.17 -17.81 -11.84
C PRO A 531 32.44 -17.61 -12.68
N LEU A 532 32.87 -18.63 -13.43
CA LEU A 532 34.09 -18.63 -14.23
C LEU A 532 33.82 -18.28 -15.69
N THR A 533 32.67 -18.71 -16.22
CA THR A 533 32.24 -18.46 -17.61
C THR A 533 31.38 -17.19 -17.76
N HIS A 534 30.71 -16.74 -16.69
CA HIS A 534 29.79 -15.61 -16.70
C HIS A 534 30.16 -14.54 -15.67
N THR A 535 29.74 -13.31 -15.95
CA THR A 535 29.93 -12.13 -15.11
C THR A 535 28.70 -11.21 -15.19
N GLY A 536 28.65 -10.18 -14.35
CA GLY A 536 27.63 -9.13 -14.45
C GLY A 536 27.84 -8.28 -15.71
N GLY A 537 26.81 -8.19 -16.54
CA GLY A 537 26.76 -7.35 -17.73
C GLY A 537 26.07 -6.01 -17.47
N ILE A 538 25.00 -5.75 -18.20
CA ILE A 538 24.22 -4.52 -18.07
C ILE A 538 23.52 -4.49 -16.71
N VAL A 539 23.59 -3.33 -16.05
CA VAL A 539 22.95 -3.08 -14.76
C VAL A 539 21.91 -1.98 -14.95
N GLU A 540 20.65 -2.34 -14.80
CA GLU A 540 19.49 -1.48 -15.07
C GLU A 540 18.63 -1.34 -13.80
N CYS A 541 18.38 -0.11 -13.36
CA CYS A 541 17.36 0.19 -12.36
C CYS A 541 16.11 0.72 -13.08
N SER A 542 15.00 0.00 -13.00
CA SER A 542 13.76 0.36 -13.71
C SER A 542 12.53 -0.33 -13.10
N VAL A 543 11.35 0.00 -13.63
CA VAL A 543 10.11 -0.73 -13.38
C VAL A 543 9.68 -1.48 -14.64
N ARG A 544 9.41 -2.77 -14.45
CA ARG A 544 9.02 -3.69 -15.51
C ARG A 544 7.76 -4.45 -15.13
N ARG A 545 7.01 -4.90 -16.12
CA ARG A 545 5.77 -5.67 -15.94
C ARG A 545 5.96 -7.10 -16.39
N VAL A 546 5.39 -8.05 -15.66
CA VAL A 546 5.39 -9.46 -16.02
C VAL A 546 4.60 -9.64 -17.32
N LYS A 547 5.30 -9.96 -18.41
CA LYS A 547 4.69 -10.24 -19.72
C LYS A 547 4.23 -11.69 -19.81
N SER A 548 5.09 -12.61 -19.39
CA SER A 548 4.81 -14.03 -19.32
C SER A 548 5.77 -14.71 -18.34
N PHE A 549 5.45 -15.91 -17.91
CA PHE A 549 6.34 -16.75 -17.13
C PHE A 549 6.13 -18.21 -17.47
N ALA A 550 7.17 -19.03 -17.28
CA ALA A 550 7.15 -20.45 -17.52
C ALA A 550 7.90 -21.19 -16.42
N ALA A 551 7.32 -22.29 -15.96
CA ALA A 551 8.01 -23.23 -15.09
C ALA A 551 9.24 -23.82 -15.80
N PRO A 552 10.22 -24.37 -15.04
CA PRO A 552 11.34 -25.06 -15.65
C PRO A 552 10.84 -26.19 -16.57
N PRO A 553 11.53 -26.45 -17.67
CA PRO A 553 11.14 -27.49 -18.60
C PRO A 553 11.25 -28.87 -17.95
N ALA A 554 10.32 -29.77 -18.27
CA ALA A 554 10.29 -31.10 -17.66
C ALA A 554 11.63 -31.85 -17.84
N PRO A 555 12.06 -32.67 -16.86
CA PRO A 555 13.31 -33.42 -16.92
C PRO A 555 13.40 -34.22 -18.23
N GLY A 556 14.48 -34.00 -19.00
CA GLY A 556 14.76 -34.73 -20.24
C GLY A 556 14.30 -34.06 -21.55
N THR A 557 13.60 -32.92 -21.48
CA THR A 557 13.24 -32.14 -22.69
C THR A 557 14.43 -31.39 -23.28
N LEU A 558 15.31 -30.87 -22.43
CA LEU A 558 16.56 -30.23 -22.83
C LEU A 558 17.69 -31.26 -22.99
N PRO A 559 18.55 -31.11 -24.01
CA PRO A 559 19.69 -32.00 -24.21
C PRO A 559 20.54 -32.08 -22.94
N LYS A 560 21.03 -33.28 -22.60
CA LYS A 560 21.94 -33.46 -21.48
C LYS A 560 23.11 -32.49 -21.64
N SER A 561 23.44 -31.78 -20.56
CA SER A 561 24.57 -30.84 -20.59
C SER A 561 25.79 -31.61 -21.09
N PRO A 562 26.51 -31.13 -22.13
CA PRO A 562 27.65 -31.84 -22.66
C PRO A 562 28.67 -31.99 -21.53
N VAL A 563 28.91 -33.24 -21.11
CA VAL A 563 29.97 -33.54 -20.16
C VAL A 563 31.28 -33.16 -20.85
N VAL A 564 31.88 -32.05 -20.41
CA VAL A 564 33.11 -31.55 -21.01
C VAL A 564 34.22 -32.56 -20.74
N ALA A 565 34.57 -33.36 -21.76
CA ALA A 565 35.67 -34.33 -21.69
C ALA A 565 37.05 -33.66 -21.70
N SER A 566 37.14 -32.36 -21.99
CA SER A 566 38.39 -31.62 -22.24
C SER A 566 38.79 -30.61 -21.16
N GLY A 567 38.07 -30.48 -20.05
CA GLY A 567 38.42 -29.55 -18.96
C GLY A 567 38.27 -28.05 -19.27
N GLU A 568 37.85 -27.67 -20.48
CA GLU A 568 37.50 -26.29 -20.83
C GLU A 568 36.02 -26.02 -20.53
N GLU A 569 35.74 -24.99 -19.75
CA GLU A 569 34.38 -24.66 -19.33
C GLU A 569 33.57 -24.08 -20.49
N ASP A 570 32.47 -24.75 -20.84
CA ASP A 570 31.59 -24.33 -21.93
C ASP A 570 30.45 -23.44 -21.41
N PRO A 571 30.39 -22.14 -21.79
CA PRO A 571 29.29 -21.26 -21.39
C PRO A 571 27.93 -21.73 -21.93
N ASP A 572 27.87 -22.38 -23.10
CA ASP A 572 26.62 -22.89 -23.65
C ASP A 572 26.05 -24.02 -22.75
N ALA A 573 26.92 -24.80 -22.09
CA ALA A 573 26.51 -25.86 -21.16
C ALA A 573 25.93 -25.31 -19.84
N VAL A 574 26.46 -24.17 -19.38
CA VAL A 574 25.98 -23.47 -18.18
C VAL A 574 24.59 -22.88 -18.42
N ASP A 575 24.37 -22.22 -19.57
CA ASP A 575 23.06 -21.66 -19.94
C ASP A 575 21.98 -22.75 -20.00
N VAL A 576 22.28 -23.92 -20.57
CA VAL A 576 21.34 -25.05 -20.61
C VAL A 576 20.99 -25.56 -19.20
N GLU A 577 21.94 -25.54 -18.27
CA GLU A 577 21.67 -25.94 -16.88
C GLU A 577 20.82 -24.90 -16.14
N LEU A 578 21.07 -23.60 -16.37
CA LEU A 578 20.21 -22.53 -15.87
C LEU A 578 18.77 -22.68 -16.36
N GLU A 579 18.58 -22.92 -17.67
CA GLU A 579 17.25 -23.14 -18.24
C GLU A 579 16.55 -24.38 -17.70
N ARG A 580 17.31 -25.41 -17.32
CA ARG A 580 16.77 -26.66 -16.78
C ARG A 580 16.25 -26.49 -15.36
N ARG A 581 16.91 -25.66 -14.54
CA ARG A 581 16.62 -25.58 -13.09
C ARG A 581 15.67 -24.45 -12.72
N PHE A 582 15.77 -23.31 -13.39
CA PHE A 582 15.05 -22.11 -13.00
C PHE A 582 13.81 -21.87 -13.86
N ALA A 583 12.81 -21.26 -13.24
CA ALA A 583 11.68 -20.72 -13.96
C ALA A 583 12.10 -19.45 -14.70
N LYS A 584 11.43 -19.16 -15.83
CA LYS A 584 11.70 -17.99 -16.65
C LYS A 584 10.56 -17.00 -16.52
N VAL A 585 10.87 -15.76 -16.14
CA VAL A 585 9.91 -14.65 -16.08
C VAL A 585 10.33 -13.59 -17.08
N VAL A 586 9.49 -13.36 -18.09
CA VAL A 586 9.73 -12.33 -19.10
C VAL A 586 9.12 -11.02 -18.62
N LEU A 587 9.96 -10.01 -18.43
CA LEU A 587 9.58 -8.69 -17.94
C LEU A 587 9.68 -7.65 -19.06
N ALA A 588 8.54 -7.09 -19.44
CA ALA A 588 8.48 -5.99 -20.40
C ALA A 588 8.71 -4.63 -19.70
N PRO A 589 9.34 -3.64 -20.36
CA PRO A 589 9.44 -2.29 -19.82
C PRO A 589 8.06 -1.70 -19.46
N TRP A 590 7.99 -0.93 -18.37
CA TRP A 590 6.77 -0.22 -17.97
C TRP A 590 7.03 1.29 -17.83
N PRO A 591 7.29 2.00 -18.94
CA PRO A 591 7.54 3.44 -18.90
C PRO A 591 6.28 4.22 -18.49
N GLY A 592 6.46 5.29 -17.71
CA GLY A 592 5.36 6.15 -17.26
C GLY A 592 4.36 5.43 -16.37
N TRP A 593 4.83 4.49 -15.55
CA TRP A 593 4.05 3.85 -14.50
C TRP A 593 3.71 4.84 -13.36
N ASP A 594 4.59 5.82 -13.11
CA ASP A 594 4.42 6.86 -12.08
C ASP A 594 4.01 8.20 -12.71
N ARG A 595 2.84 8.25 -13.37
CA ARG A 595 2.35 9.51 -13.97
C ARG A 595 1.72 10.45 -12.95
N ALA A 596 1.14 9.89 -11.89
CA ALA A 596 0.26 10.61 -10.98
C ALA A 596 0.81 10.78 -9.56
N SER A 597 1.73 9.90 -9.14
CA SER A 597 2.05 9.77 -7.70
C SER A 597 3.33 10.51 -7.30
N ASP A 598 4.28 10.69 -8.23
CA ASP A 598 5.63 11.22 -7.99
C ASP A 598 6.28 10.56 -6.76
N GLU A 599 5.93 9.29 -6.52
CA GLU A 599 6.35 8.55 -5.34
C GLU A 599 7.80 8.10 -5.46
N MET A 600 8.21 7.72 -6.68
CA MET A 600 9.58 7.26 -6.96
C MET A 600 10.10 7.86 -8.26
N PRO A 601 10.35 9.18 -8.31
CA PRO A 601 10.81 9.88 -9.51
C PRO A 601 12.12 9.31 -10.07
N HIS A 602 12.96 8.72 -9.21
CA HIS A 602 14.21 8.10 -9.62
C HIS A 602 14.03 6.76 -10.36
N MET A 603 12.82 6.16 -10.34
CA MET A 603 12.47 4.93 -11.06
C MET A 603 11.41 5.14 -12.16
N ALA A 604 10.91 6.36 -12.33
CA ALA A 604 9.96 6.71 -13.38
C ALA A 604 10.53 6.49 -14.80
N GLN A 605 11.86 6.57 -14.93
CA GLN A 605 12.61 6.29 -16.15
C GLN A 605 13.71 5.25 -15.88
N PRO A 606 14.03 4.37 -16.85
CA PRO A 606 15.15 3.45 -16.71
C PRO A 606 16.47 4.19 -16.50
N ARG A 607 17.23 3.73 -15.51
CA ARG A 607 18.58 4.20 -15.19
C ARG A 607 19.59 3.07 -15.39
N ILE A 608 20.70 3.37 -16.02
CA ILE A 608 21.84 2.46 -16.15
C ILE A 608 22.87 2.86 -15.11
N LEU A 609 23.30 1.90 -14.29
CA LEU A 609 24.27 2.17 -13.22
C LEU A 609 25.71 2.16 -13.74
N GLU A 610 26.60 2.85 -13.04
CA GLU A 610 28.03 2.95 -13.40
C GLU A 610 28.74 1.58 -13.45
N THR A 611 28.22 0.60 -12.72
CA THR A 611 28.72 -0.78 -12.69
C THR A 611 28.34 -1.59 -13.93
N SER A 612 27.48 -1.04 -14.79
CA SER A 612 26.98 -1.65 -16.02
C SER A 612 28.09 -1.88 -17.05
N ARG A 613 28.05 -3.03 -17.72
CA ARG A 613 28.97 -3.39 -18.81
C ARG A 613 28.18 -3.86 -20.03
N GLY A 614 28.52 -3.32 -21.19
CA GLY A 614 27.94 -3.74 -22.47
C GLY A 614 27.32 -2.58 -23.25
N PRO A 615 26.99 -2.79 -24.53
CA PRO A 615 26.42 -1.75 -25.37
C PRO A 615 24.95 -1.51 -25.01
N ILE A 616 24.59 -0.24 -24.88
CA ILE A 616 23.24 0.22 -24.56
C ILE A 616 22.77 1.11 -25.71
N ARG A 617 21.48 0.98 -26.06
CA ARG A 617 20.84 1.84 -27.04
C ARG A 617 20.26 3.06 -26.34
N GLY A 618 20.81 4.24 -26.61
CA GLY A 618 20.40 5.49 -25.97
C GLY A 618 21.59 6.35 -25.58
N VAL A 619 21.31 7.58 -25.16
CA VAL A 619 22.32 8.44 -24.52
C VAL A 619 22.17 8.26 -23.01
N VAL A 620 23.21 7.71 -22.38
CA VAL A 620 23.27 7.60 -20.91
C VAL A 620 23.81 8.91 -20.36
N LYS A 621 22.99 9.61 -19.57
CA LYS A 621 23.37 10.85 -18.87
C LYS A 621 24.33 10.56 -17.71
N ALA A 622 24.94 11.61 -17.17
CA ALA A 622 25.83 11.51 -16.01
C ALA A 622 25.13 10.97 -14.75
N ASP A 623 23.82 11.16 -14.62
CA ASP A 623 22.98 10.61 -13.55
C ASP A 623 22.52 9.17 -13.85
N GLY A 624 23.02 8.55 -14.92
CA GLY A 624 22.65 7.22 -15.39
C GLY A 624 21.32 7.15 -16.15
N ARG A 625 20.53 8.23 -16.22
CA ARG A 625 19.24 8.20 -16.94
C ARG A 625 19.47 7.96 -18.42
N VAL A 626 18.64 7.12 -19.03
CA VAL A 626 18.73 6.84 -20.47
C VAL A 626 17.70 7.69 -21.20
N GLU A 627 18.17 8.49 -22.15
CA GLU A 627 17.26 9.15 -23.10
C GLU A 627 17.13 8.32 -24.37
N PRO A 628 15.91 8.18 -24.91
CA PRO A 628 15.71 7.53 -26.19
C PRO A 628 16.42 8.35 -27.29
N LEU A 629 17.08 7.65 -28.21
CA LEU A 629 17.69 8.31 -29.36
C LEU A 629 16.61 9.07 -30.16
N PRO A 630 16.91 10.28 -30.65
CA PRO A 630 15.99 11.00 -31.54
C PRO A 630 15.61 10.12 -32.72
N ALA A 631 14.35 10.22 -33.16
CA ALA A 631 13.89 9.48 -34.32
C ALA A 631 14.75 9.82 -35.54
N GLY A 632 15.47 8.82 -36.07
CA GLY A 632 16.35 8.96 -37.23
C GLY A 632 17.85 9.03 -36.95
N THR A 633 18.28 9.05 -35.68
CA THR A 633 19.71 8.89 -35.35
C THR A 633 20.08 7.41 -35.39
N GLU A 634 20.95 7.02 -36.33
CA GLU A 634 21.50 5.66 -36.35
C GLU A 634 22.39 5.44 -35.12
N PRO A 635 22.29 4.27 -34.45
CA PRO A 635 23.15 3.97 -33.31
C PRO A 635 24.61 3.88 -33.75
N GLU A 636 25.51 4.31 -32.88
CA GLU A 636 26.96 4.11 -33.02
C GLU A 636 27.26 2.66 -33.44
N PRO A 637 28.22 2.43 -34.37
CA PRO A 637 28.53 1.10 -34.88
C PRO A 637 29.02 0.19 -33.74
N VAL A 638 28.14 -0.69 -33.28
CA VAL A 638 28.45 -1.66 -32.23
C VAL A 638 29.24 -2.83 -32.83
N GLN A 639 30.13 -3.42 -32.04
CA GLN A 639 30.91 -4.59 -32.44
C GLN A 639 30.00 -5.67 -33.05
N GLU A 640 30.40 -6.18 -34.23
CA GLU A 640 29.63 -7.18 -34.97
C GLU A 640 29.24 -8.36 -34.06
N GLY A 641 27.93 -8.53 -33.86
CA GLY A 641 27.34 -9.67 -33.13
C GLY A 641 26.80 -9.36 -31.74
N VAL A 642 27.05 -8.18 -31.16
CA VAL A 642 26.44 -7.79 -29.88
C VAL A 642 25.26 -6.85 -30.12
N ILE A 643 24.05 -7.30 -29.80
CA ILE A 643 22.83 -6.47 -29.91
C ILE A 643 22.81 -5.49 -28.73
N PRO A 644 22.80 -4.16 -28.93
CA PRO A 644 22.66 -3.21 -27.82
C PRO A 644 21.36 -3.42 -27.06
N HIS A 645 21.38 -3.32 -25.74
CA HIS A 645 20.16 -3.40 -24.92
C HIS A 645 19.42 -2.06 -24.93
N ASP A 646 18.12 -2.10 -25.18
CA ASP A 646 17.21 -0.94 -25.16
C ASP A 646 16.28 -1.03 -23.93
N PRO A 647 16.53 -0.27 -22.85
CA PRO A 647 15.75 -0.35 -21.62
C PRO A 647 14.25 -0.02 -21.79
N PHE A 648 13.87 0.69 -22.86
CA PHE A 648 12.49 1.11 -23.10
C PHE A 648 11.68 0.11 -23.92
N ASN A 649 12.35 -0.75 -24.70
CA ASN A 649 11.69 -1.64 -25.65
C ASN A 649 12.00 -3.12 -25.41
N ASP A 650 13.17 -3.45 -24.87
CA ASP A 650 13.60 -4.84 -24.72
C ASP A 650 12.96 -5.51 -23.51
N ASP A 651 12.39 -6.69 -23.76
CA ASP A 651 12.00 -7.60 -22.68
C ASP A 651 13.26 -8.22 -22.06
N ILE A 652 13.30 -8.36 -20.73
CA ILE A 652 14.33 -9.12 -20.03
C ILE A 652 13.78 -10.46 -19.55
N THR A 653 14.62 -11.50 -19.51
CA THR A 653 14.23 -12.81 -18.97
C THR A 653 14.91 -13.02 -17.63
N LEU A 654 14.14 -12.86 -16.56
CA LEU A 654 14.57 -13.11 -15.19
C LEU A 654 14.52 -14.62 -14.91
N LEU A 655 15.58 -15.15 -14.31
CA LEU A 655 15.61 -16.52 -13.79
C LEU A 655 15.24 -16.50 -12.32
N VAL A 656 14.22 -17.27 -11.93
CA VAL A 656 13.73 -17.32 -10.55
C VAL A 656 13.56 -18.76 -10.09
N GLU A 657 13.54 -18.96 -8.78
CA GLU A 657 13.22 -20.27 -8.22
C GLU A 657 11.82 -20.76 -8.64
N PRO A 658 11.65 -22.07 -8.91
CA PRO A 658 10.37 -22.61 -9.39
C PRO A 658 9.19 -22.36 -8.43
N GLU A 659 9.47 -22.23 -7.13
CA GLU A 659 8.48 -21.99 -6.08
C GLU A 659 7.82 -20.60 -6.18
N LEU A 660 8.44 -19.66 -6.89
CA LEU A 660 7.87 -18.33 -7.13
C LEU A 660 6.78 -18.33 -8.21
N VAL A 661 6.76 -19.33 -9.11
CA VAL A 661 5.84 -19.36 -10.25
C VAL A 661 4.36 -19.24 -9.86
N PRO A 662 3.85 -19.94 -8.82
CA PRO A 662 2.46 -19.80 -8.38
C PRO A 662 2.12 -18.43 -7.80
N LEU A 663 3.11 -17.62 -7.46
CA LEU A 663 2.92 -16.28 -6.90
C LEU A 663 2.89 -15.18 -7.97
N LEU A 664 3.31 -15.49 -9.20
CA LEU A 664 3.33 -14.53 -10.29
C LEU A 664 1.95 -14.37 -10.93
N SER A 665 1.57 -13.12 -11.21
CA SER A 665 0.41 -12.76 -12.03
C SER A 665 0.87 -12.05 -13.30
N PRO A 666 0.26 -12.31 -14.48
CA PRO A 666 0.49 -11.50 -15.66
C PRO A 666 0.23 -10.01 -15.37
N LYS A 667 1.06 -9.15 -15.95
CA LYS A 667 1.04 -7.68 -15.80
C LYS A 667 1.40 -7.14 -14.41
N LEU A 668 1.72 -7.99 -13.43
CA LEU A 668 2.27 -7.54 -12.15
C LEU A 668 3.56 -6.74 -12.38
N GLY A 669 3.72 -5.62 -11.69
CA GLY A 669 4.91 -4.77 -11.79
C GLY A 669 5.98 -5.17 -10.79
N VAL A 670 7.23 -5.15 -11.24
CA VAL A 670 8.42 -5.38 -10.44
C VAL A 670 9.37 -4.23 -10.75
N GLY A 671 9.72 -3.45 -9.72
CA GLY A 671 10.71 -2.41 -9.81
C GLY A 671 11.92 -2.73 -8.95
N GLY A 672 13.10 -2.58 -9.52
CA GLY A 672 14.33 -2.87 -8.82
C GLY A 672 15.56 -2.70 -9.71
N THR A 673 16.68 -3.23 -9.23
CA THR A 673 17.94 -3.29 -9.98
C THR A 673 18.09 -4.67 -10.61
N PHE A 674 18.04 -4.72 -11.93
CA PHE A 674 18.22 -5.91 -12.76
C PHE A 674 19.65 -5.97 -13.29
N VAL A 675 20.26 -7.16 -13.20
CA VAL A 675 21.62 -7.38 -13.68
C VAL A 675 21.64 -8.51 -14.71
N GLN A 676 22.19 -8.22 -15.87
CA GLN A 676 22.37 -9.19 -16.94
C GLN A 676 23.43 -10.23 -16.55
N ILE A 677 23.13 -11.50 -16.77
CA ILE A 677 24.11 -12.59 -16.72
C ILE A 677 24.77 -12.64 -18.09
N ALA A 678 25.98 -12.07 -18.20
CA ALA A 678 26.72 -11.95 -19.46
C ALA A 678 27.91 -12.91 -19.49
N ARG A 679 28.26 -13.44 -20.67
CA ARG A 679 29.39 -14.35 -20.79
C ARG A 679 30.69 -13.54 -20.74
N GLY A 680 31.71 -14.04 -20.05
CA GLY A 680 33.01 -13.36 -19.95
C GLY A 680 33.64 -13.06 -21.32
N GLN A 681 33.45 -13.97 -22.27
CA GLN A 681 33.95 -13.82 -23.65
C GLN A 681 33.29 -12.67 -24.44
N ASP A 682 32.11 -12.19 -24.02
CA ASP A 682 31.42 -11.09 -24.69
C ASP A 682 32.13 -9.75 -24.44
N PHE A 683 32.95 -9.68 -23.38
CA PHE A 683 33.77 -8.51 -23.03
C PHE A 683 35.24 -8.64 -23.44
N ALA A 684 35.66 -9.77 -23.99
CA ALA A 684 37.04 -9.96 -24.42
C ALA A 684 37.31 -9.09 -25.66
N SER A 685 38.21 -8.11 -25.50
CA SER A 685 38.65 -7.20 -26.56
C SER A 685 39.01 -7.95 -27.85
N ALA A 686 38.62 -7.41 -28.99
CA ALA A 686 38.78 -8.04 -30.32
C ALA A 686 40.23 -8.46 -30.68
N GLY A 687 41.23 -8.00 -29.92
CA GLY A 687 42.65 -8.31 -30.10
C GLY A 687 43.04 -9.79 -29.89
N ASP A 688 42.31 -10.55 -29.07
CA ASP A 688 42.69 -11.94 -28.72
C ASP A 688 41.99 -13.03 -29.55
N LYS A 689 41.09 -12.66 -30.47
CA LYS A 689 40.39 -13.63 -31.33
C LYS A 689 41.33 -14.12 -32.45
N LYS A 690 42.21 -15.07 -32.11
CA LYS A 690 43.03 -15.83 -33.08
C LYS A 690 42.14 -16.31 -34.23
N LYS A 691 42.47 -15.85 -35.46
CA LYS A 691 41.80 -16.11 -36.74
C LYS A 691 41.47 -17.59 -37.00
N LYS A 692 40.41 -18.13 -36.39
CA LYS A 692 39.79 -19.39 -36.82
C LYS A 692 38.52 -19.08 -37.60
N LYS A 693 38.74 -18.69 -38.86
CA LYS A 693 37.74 -18.34 -39.87
C LYS A 693 36.98 -19.60 -40.31
N LYS A 694 36.08 -20.13 -39.47
CA LYS A 694 35.07 -21.12 -39.90
C LYS A 694 33.71 -20.42 -40.00
N LYS A 695 33.14 -20.50 -41.20
CA LYS A 695 31.87 -19.93 -41.64
C LYS A 695 30.72 -20.58 -40.83
N ALA A 696 30.42 -20.03 -39.66
CA ALA A 696 29.34 -20.52 -38.80
C ALA A 696 27.99 -19.98 -39.31
N LYS A 697 27.10 -20.92 -39.60
CA LYS A 697 25.67 -20.72 -39.94
C LYS A 697 25.02 -19.82 -38.88
N SER A 698 24.17 -18.87 -39.29
CA SER A 698 23.53 -17.85 -38.44
C SER A 698 23.12 -18.41 -37.06
N LYS A 699 23.96 -18.18 -36.04
CA LYS A 699 23.70 -18.63 -34.68
C LYS A 699 22.57 -17.74 -34.17
N LYS A 700 21.40 -18.34 -33.90
CA LYS A 700 20.27 -17.71 -33.22
C LYS A 700 20.83 -16.96 -32.00
N SER A 701 20.48 -15.69 -31.83
CA SER A 701 20.96 -14.89 -30.69
C SER A 701 20.67 -15.66 -29.40
N SER A 702 21.71 -15.84 -28.57
CA SER A 702 21.54 -16.48 -27.27
C SER A 702 20.56 -15.66 -26.44
N THR A 703 19.65 -16.34 -25.77
CA THR A 703 18.74 -15.71 -24.81
C THR A 703 19.55 -15.04 -23.71
N ARG A 704 19.19 -13.82 -23.33
CA ARG A 704 19.85 -13.06 -22.26
C ARG A 704 19.11 -13.29 -20.95
N TYR A 705 19.78 -13.91 -19.99
CA TYR A 705 19.24 -14.10 -18.65
C TYR A 705 19.64 -12.95 -17.73
N TRP A 706 18.79 -12.70 -16.76
CA TRP A 706 18.93 -11.64 -15.77
C TRP A 706 18.64 -12.19 -14.38
N TYR A 707 19.20 -11.55 -13.36
CA TYR A 707 18.79 -11.69 -11.97
C TYR A 707 18.41 -10.31 -11.41
N ILE A 708 17.63 -10.28 -10.33
CA ILE A 708 17.27 -9.04 -9.62
C ILE A 708 18.12 -8.94 -8.36
N GLU A 709 18.96 -7.92 -8.28
CA GLU A 709 19.86 -7.74 -7.15
C GLU A 709 19.16 -7.08 -5.95
N GLU A 710 18.29 -6.12 -6.24
CA GLU A 710 17.55 -5.34 -5.26
C GLU A 710 16.12 -5.15 -5.76
N LEU A 711 15.14 -5.53 -4.94
CA LEU A 711 13.73 -5.26 -5.19
C LEU A 711 13.32 -4.02 -4.41
N LEU A 712 12.86 -3.00 -5.12
CA LEU A 712 12.46 -1.72 -4.53
C LEU A 712 10.94 -1.60 -4.40
N LEU A 713 10.20 -2.15 -5.37
CA LEU A 713 8.74 -2.07 -5.35
C LEU A 713 8.08 -3.21 -6.13
N THR A 714 6.86 -3.59 -5.72
CA THR A 714 5.96 -4.49 -6.46
C THR A 714 4.63 -3.79 -6.71
N LEU A 715 4.12 -3.79 -7.94
CA LEU A 715 2.87 -3.11 -8.31
C LEU A 715 1.80 -4.13 -8.74
N PRO A 716 0.53 -3.96 -8.35
CA PRO A 716 -0.55 -4.74 -8.93
C PRO A 716 -0.73 -4.40 -10.42
N SER A 717 -1.37 -5.29 -11.19
CA SER A 717 -1.56 -5.11 -12.63
C SER A 717 -2.44 -3.94 -13.03
N TYR A 718 -3.25 -3.44 -12.08
CA TYR A 718 -4.16 -2.32 -12.24
C TYR A 718 -3.59 -1.00 -11.70
N HIS A 719 -2.31 -0.94 -11.35
CA HIS A 719 -1.68 0.30 -10.89
C HIS A 719 -1.75 1.40 -11.98
N THR A 720 -2.04 2.62 -11.55
CA THR A 720 -2.27 3.81 -12.38
C THR A 720 -1.78 5.06 -11.70
#